data_AF-A0A9D6MAL9-F1
#
_entry.id   AF-A0A9D6MAL9-F1
#
_cell.length_a   1.000
_cell.length_b   1.000
_cell.length_c   1.000
_cell.angle_alpha   90.00
_cell.angle_beta   90.00
_cell.angle_gamma   90.00
#
_symmetry.space_group_name_H-M   'P 1'
#
loop_
_entity.id
_entity.type
_entity.pdbx_description
1 polymer ?
#
loop_
_entity_poly.entity_id
_entity_poly.type
_entity_poly.pdbx_seq_one_letter_code
_entity_poly.pdbx_strand_id
1 'polypeptide(L)'
;MSDLEDFVLDFIRAAGGVVEPPAYGMYEALLPDDVAARLGVAPLQRFAFADRAVEHAAGAADDRSPQPNSLTWLTYGHPLVEAMIAETRERPACAQFYVADVRLDKHGLAALARNAVSFPNATLVEVPRALETPMLFRYVRFNFRAALVSDEKREYLVSALMDAQTGGVLNELPASEAYRLTDRRAFTHLPLAPGLWTEAADPLAAAPLRGLLDRAAQVASDSLAAPTATLQARAARHLELDRARLDEYYAGIESDLERRLARSDDGTRRKSLEEKLTAARADRAAKTADAEAKYRVRAELDLINVAVIAQPKIALQVRIENRHAAVTRTAVWDPVRHALEPFVCDVCHRPSSSLILCANNHLAHTDCLAPQCVDCKRAYCRNCADQLTACVVCDRPVCDKSLTRCRDCGRGTCREHAGLCHAAEGAPAKLAPEGQRRIEEINGLSALGPLAPETAKKPEPPPSPPAARPSPPPKKPRPPKAAARPAQPAAPSAAYDWGYRLEVQIELLEPVVVAFVLAKGGREIAQRSWVLGEAGIAVACICEKGRACRANGLLLKPEHAAGIDEQIEAEIAALRSEYHVPAGRMTVRGMLHGNWTRLPKLKLRGHWKDDDFLGGARATFLAEQLRDQPEDFTPIKFPDWVLALDSAEKQAHLSDADRFVQIACGWLFYEGALPVDELAGLTASVAQPGAWYTPERARDIFRAEPRFKHVRGNVVTLPGVEHPLIVLKEKAARRLPPRAFTAEELLAAGEGTLPLTPREAEIERELNKHAPDKLHLRSIQGAFRNADMPTKVLTALLDLCEPRDIADVNRVGSLLMEIWNDTPRYELRGRTPAEVASLRPNL
;
A
#
# COMPACT_ATOMS: atom_id res chain seq x y z
N MET A 1 -20.33 17.41 -1.07
CA MET A 1 -21.41 17.31 -0.07
C MET A 1 -20.72 17.24 1.28
N SER A 2 -21.28 17.86 2.31
CA SER A 2 -20.70 17.77 3.67
C SER A 2 -21.18 16.51 4.37
N ASP A 3 -20.38 15.92 5.25
CA ASP A 3 -20.73 14.66 5.94
C ASP A 3 -22.06 14.75 6.72
N LEU A 4 -22.40 15.95 7.22
CA LEU A 4 -23.67 16.23 7.90
C LEU A 4 -24.86 16.19 6.93
N GLU A 5 -24.69 16.77 5.74
CA GLU A 5 -25.71 16.78 4.68
C GLU A 5 -26.03 15.34 4.26
N ASP A 6 -25.01 14.55 3.96
CA ASP A 6 -25.19 13.14 3.58
C ASP A 6 -25.87 12.34 4.70
N PHE A 7 -25.43 12.50 5.97
CA PHE A 7 -26.05 11.82 7.11
C PHE A 7 -27.55 12.10 7.26
N VAL A 8 -27.96 13.37 7.26
CA VAL A 8 -29.36 13.76 7.47
C VAL A 8 -30.23 13.25 6.32
N LEU A 9 -29.79 13.44 5.07
CA LEU A 9 -30.58 13.05 3.90
C LEU A 9 -30.68 11.52 3.82
N ASP A 10 -29.61 10.79 4.12
CA ASP A 10 -29.63 9.32 4.13
C ASP A 10 -30.47 8.76 5.28
N PHE A 11 -30.43 9.38 6.47
CA PHE A 11 -31.32 9.03 7.57
C PHE A 11 -32.79 9.14 7.15
N ILE A 12 -33.18 10.25 6.52
CA ILE A 12 -34.55 10.48 6.09
C ILE A 12 -34.97 9.44 5.05
N ARG A 13 -34.14 9.20 4.03
CA ARG A 13 -34.41 8.19 2.99
C ARG A 13 -34.51 6.80 3.59
N ALA A 14 -33.59 6.42 4.48
CA ALA A 14 -33.59 5.12 5.16
C ALA A 14 -34.82 4.94 6.05
N ALA A 15 -35.34 6.02 6.62
CA ALA A 15 -36.59 6.02 7.38
C ALA A 15 -37.85 5.97 6.48
N GLY A 16 -37.71 5.91 5.15
CA GLY A 16 -38.82 5.90 4.19
C GLY A 16 -39.33 7.30 3.81
N GLY A 17 -38.63 8.35 4.20
CA GLY A 17 -38.93 9.72 3.81
C GLY A 17 -38.47 10.05 2.39
N VAL A 18 -39.12 11.06 1.81
CA VAL A 18 -38.80 11.58 0.47
C VAL A 18 -38.05 12.90 0.64
N VAL A 19 -36.95 13.05 -0.09
CA VAL A 19 -36.12 14.26 -0.09
C VAL A 19 -36.07 14.79 -1.51
N GLU A 20 -36.51 16.03 -1.71
CA GLU A 20 -36.37 16.70 -2.98
C GLU A 20 -34.95 17.26 -3.15
N PRO A 21 -34.39 17.24 -4.38
CA PRO A 21 -33.09 17.84 -4.65
C PRO A 21 -33.08 19.33 -4.30
N PRO A 22 -31.92 19.89 -3.92
CA PRO A 22 -31.88 21.20 -3.31
C PRO A 22 -32.28 22.29 -4.31
N ALA A 23 -33.28 23.11 -3.95
CA ALA A 23 -33.59 24.35 -4.64
C ALA A 23 -32.97 25.51 -3.85
N TYR A 24 -32.03 26.23 -4.46
CA TYR A 24 -31.32 27.35 -3.80
C TYR A 24 -30.58 26.95 -2.51
N GLY A 25 -30.05 25.73 -2.43
CA GLY A 25 -29.34 25.21 -1.25
C GLY A 25 -30.27 24.82 -0.09
N MET A 26 -31.58 24.80 -0.32
CA MET A 26 -32.59 24.30 0.63
C MET A 26 -33.09 22.93 0.18
N TYR A 27 -33.17 22.00 1.13
CA TYR A 27 -33.76 20.68 0.92
C TYR A 27 -35.17 20.67 1.50
N GLU A 28 -36.12 20.12 0.75
CA GLU A 28 -37.46 19.82 1.26
C GLU A 28 -37.56 18.31 1.50
N ALA A 29 -38.01 17.93 2.70
CA ALA A 29 -38.10 16.55 3.11
C ALA A 29 -39.46 16.26 3.73
N LEU A 30 -40.08 15.16 3.28
CA LEU A 30 -41.30 14.61 3.86
C LEU A 30 -40.95 13.34 4.63
N LEU A 31 -41.02 13.41 5.97
CA LEU A 31 -40.82 12.28 6.87
C LEU A 31 -42.15 11.54 7.08
N PRO A 32 -42.13 10.20 7.25
CA PRO A 32 -43.29 9.45 7.73
C PRO A 32 -43.75 9.94 9.11
N ASP A 33 -45.06 9.92 9.36
CA ASP A 33 -45.66 10.48 10.59
C ASP A 33 -45.07 9.87 11.87
N ASP A 34 -44.74 8.57 11.86
CA ASP A 34 -44.14 7.88 13.00
C ASP A 34 -42.70 8.35 13.26
N VAL A 35 -41.93 8.63 12.20
CA VAL A 35 -40.56 9.15 12.30
C VAL A 35 -40.59 10.60 12.78
N ALA A 36 -41.48 11.42 12.20
CA ALA A 36 -41.67 12.81 12.58
C ALA A 36 -42.08 12.93 14.07
N ALA A 37 -43.01 12.09 14.52
CA ALA A 37 -43.44 12.03 15.91
C ALA A 37 -42.31 11.63 16.88
N ARG A 38 -41.46 10.65 16.52
CA ARG A 38 -40.30 10.25 17.33
C ARG A 38 -39.23 11.34 17.42
N LEU A 39 -38.99 12.04 16.31
CA LEU A 39 -38.04 13.15 16.26
C LEU A 39 -38.58 14.46 16.84
N GLY A 40 -39.87 14.52 17.16
CA GLY A 40 -40.53 15.71 17.70
C GLY A 40 -40.63 16.86 16.69
N VAL A 41 -40.78 16.56 15.41
CA VAL A 41 -40.87 17.54 14.31
C VAL A 41 -42.13 17.33 13.47
N ALA A 42 -42.48 18.31 12.64
CA ALA A 42 -43.57 18.16 11.68
C ALA A 42 -43.16 17.24 10.51
N PRO A 43 -44.08 16.49 9.88
CA PRO A 43 -43.76 15.59 8.76
C PRO A 43 -43.05 16.30 7.59
N LEU A 44 -43.46 17.52 7.26
CA LEU A 44 -42.79 18.33 6.24
C LEU A 44 -41.72 19.22 6.89
N GLN A 45 -40.48 19.08 6.45
CA GLN A 45 -39.34 19.85 6.92
C GLN A 45 -38.61 20.52 5.75
N ARG A 46 -38.05 21.70 6.01
CA ARG A 46 -37.17 22.42 5.07
C ARG A 46 -35.84 22.65 5.75
N PHE A 47 -34.75 22.15 5.17
CA PHE A 47 -33.42 22.20 5.76
C PHE A 47 -32.46 23.06 4.93
N ALA A 48 -31.55 23.75 5.61
CA ALA A 48 -30.35 24.30 5.00
C ALA A 48 -29.13 23.96 5.88
N PHE A 49 -27.99 23.70 5.24
CA PHE A 49 -26.75 23.31 5.93
C PHE A 49 -25.79 24.51 5.98
N ALA A 50 -25.27 24.82 7.18
CA ALA A 50 -24.50 26.04 7.43
C ALA A 50 -23.23 26.16 6.55
N ASP A 51 -22.62 25.04 6.14
CA ASP A 51 -21.39 25.03 5.33
C ASP A 51 -21.56 25.58 3.90
N ARG A 52 -22.80 25.77 3.41
CA ARG A 52 -23.05 26.25 2.02
C ARG A 52 -23.75 27.59 1.93
N ALA A 53 -24.23 28.13 3.04
CA ALA A 53 -25.26 29.17 2.99
C ALA A 53 -24.77 30.61 3.13
N VAL A 54 -23.47 30.83 3.18
CA VAL A 54 -22.91 32.17 3.46
C VAL A 54 -23.13 33.16 2.30
N GLU A 55 -23.44 32.70 1.07
CA GLU A 55 -23.46 33.61 -0.09
C GLU A 55 -24.84 33.96 -0.68
N HIS A 56 -25.92 33.22 -0.35
CA HIS A 56 -27.23 33.45 -1.01
C HIS A 56 -28.40 33.79 -0.08
N ALA A 57 -28.29 33.57 1.24
CA ALA A 57 -29.41 33.79 2.16
C ALA A 57 -29.51 35.23 2.73
N ALA A 58 -28.48 36.06 2.59
CA ALA A 58 -28.46 37.41 3.18
C ALA A 58 -29.39 38.43 2.46
N GLY A 59 -29.96 38.09 1.31
CA GLY A 59 -30.78 39.00 0.49
C GLY A 59 -32.30 38.88 0.62
N ALA A 60 -32.83 37.91 1.39
CA ALA A 60 -34.25 37.55 1.35
C ALA A 60 -35.00 37.70 2.70
N ALA A 61 -34.41 38.38 3.69
CA ALA A 61 -35.10 38.69 4.93
C ALA A 61 -35.96 39.96 4.78
N ASP A 62 -37.10 39.84 4.07
CA ASP A 62 -38.18 40.84 4.13
C ASP A 62 -39.24 40.40 5.16
N ASP A 63 -39.47 41.28 6.13
CA ASP A 63 -39.92 41.02 7.50
C ASP A 63 -41.45 40.92 7.67
N ARG A 64 -42.19 40.36 6.69
CA ARG A 64 -43.66 40.56 6.63
C ARG A 64 -44.55 39.38 6.27
N SER A 65 -44.17 38.13 6.55
CA SER A 65 -45.13 37.02 6.48
C SER A 65 -44.99 36.03 7.65
N PRO A 66 -46.01 35.94 8.53
CA PRO A 66 -46.01 34.98 9.63
C PRO A 66 -46.62 33.62 9.20
N GLN A 67 -45.89 32.54 9.51
CA GLN A 67 -46.29 31.10 9.58
C GLN A 67 -46.28 30.26 8.28
N PRO A 68 -46.26 28.90 8.37
CA PRO A 68 -45.43 28.00 9.18
C PRO A 68 -44.73 26.98 8.26
N ASN A 69 -43.46 27.23 7.92
CA ASN A 69 -42.49 26.22 7.47
C ASN A 69 -41.11 26.89 7.51
N SER A 70 -40.73 27.28 8.72
CA SER A 70 -39.46 27.94 9.00
C SER A 70 -38.34 27.02 8.57
N LEU A 71 -37.52 27.51 7.63
CA LEU A 71 -36.28 26.87 7.22
C LEU A 71 -35.45 26.54 8.47
N THR A 72 -35.16 25.26 8.67
CA THR A 72 -34.37 24.78 9.80
C THR A 72 -32.91 24.70 9.39
N TRP A 73 -32.07 25.46 10.08
CA TRP A 73 -30.64 25.48 9.87
C TRP A 73 -29.98 24.33 10.63
N LEU A 74 -29.44 23.36 9.89
CA LEU A 74 -28.78 22.21 10.48
C LEU A 74 -27.27 22.44 10.59
N THR A 75 -26.77 22.30 11.81
CA THR A 75 -25.36 22.27 12.17
C THR A 75 -25.09 21.02 13.02
N TYR A 76 -23.82 20.67 13.20
CA TYR A 76 -23.43 19.74 14.26
C TYR A 76 -23.95 20.26 15.61
N GLY A 77 -24.52 19.38 16.45
CA GLY A 77 -25.13 19.74 17.73
C GLY A 77 -26.56 20.26 17.66
N HIS A 78 -27.18 20.39 16.47
CA HIS A 78 -28.60 20.76 16.39
C HIS A 78 -29.48 19.66 17.02
N PRO A 79 -30.50 19.98 17.86
CA PRO A 79 -31.30 18.98 18.56
C PRO A 79 -31.92 17.90 17.67
N LEU A 80 -32.39 18.27 16.47
CA LEU A 80 -32.89 17.31 15.48
C LEU A 80 -31.79 16.35 14.99
N VAL A 81 -30.59 16.87 14.75
CA VAL A 81 -29.45 16.04 14.32
C VAL A 81 -29.04 15.10 15.46
N GLU A 82 -28.99 15.59 16.70
CA GLU A 82 -28.72 14.75 17.88
C GLU A 82 -29.80 13.68 18.09
N ALA A 83 -31.08 13.99 17.86
CA ALA A 83 -32.16 13.03 17.91
C ALA A 83 -32.02 11.95 16.82
N MET A 84 -31.71 12.35 15.58
CA MET A 84 -31.42 11.40 14.49
C MET A 84 -30.20 10.52 14.81
N ILE A 85 -29.13 11.09 15.38
CA ILE A 85 -27.95 10.34 15.84
C ILE A 85 -28.33 9.36 16.94
N ALA A 86 -29.11 9.78 17.93
CA ALA A 86 -29.56 8.92 19.02
C ALA A 86 -30.43 7.76 18.51
N GLU A 87 -31.42 8.04 17.66
CA GLU A 87 -32.27 7.00 17.05
C GLU A 87 -31.45 6.03 16.19
N THR A 88 -30.45 6.53 15.44
CA THR A 88 -29.55 5.68 14.65
C THR A 88 -28.68 4.79 15.53
N ARG A 89 -28.23 5.29 16.69
CA ARG A 89 -27.43 4.53 17.67
C ARG A 89 -28.25 3.44 18.39
N GLU A 90 -29.53 3.67 18.61
CA GLU A 90 -30.42 2.68 19.24
C GLU A 90 -30.77 1.52 18.31
N ARG A 91 -30.66 1.73 17.00
CA ARG A 91 -30.88 0.67 16.02
C ARG A 91 -29.60 -0.14 15.80
N PRO A 92 -29.64 -1.48 15.93
CA PRO A 92 -28.51 -2.31 15.54
C PRO A 92 -28.25 -2.09 14.06
N ALA A 93 -27.10 -1.47 13.74
CA ALA A 93 -26.68 -1.20 12.37
C ALA A 93 -26.10 -2.48 11.73
N CYS A 94 -26.91 -3.53 11.69
CA CYS A 94 -26.58 -4.75 10.96
C CYS A 94 -27.01 -4.57 9.51
N ALA A 95 -26.03 -4.44 8.61
CA ALA A 95 -26.30 -4.32 7.18
C ALA A 95 -25.93 -5.62 6.47
N GLN A 96 -26.68 -5.99 5.43
CA GLN A 96 -26.33 -7.07 4.53
C GLN A 96 -26.18 -6.54 3.11
N PHE A 97 -25.04 -6.86 2.50
CA PHE A 97 -24.70 -6.47 1.14
C PHE A 97 -24.37 -7.70 0.31
N TYR A 98 -24.50 -7.56 -1.00
CA TYR A 98 -24.20 -8.59 -1.99
C TYR A 98 -23.28 -8.03 -3.05
N VAL A 99 -22.36 -8.86 -3.54
CA VAL A 99 -21.61 -8.59 -4.77
C VAL A 99 -22.36 -9.22 -5.93
N ALA A 100 -22.91 -8.39 -6.83
CA ALA A 100 -23.79 -8.85 -7.91
C ALA A 100 -23.11 -9.04 -9.27
N ASP A 101 -22.00 -8.36 -9.54
CA ASP A 101 -21.36 -8.37 -10.86
C ASP A 101 -20.00 -9.07 -10.83
N VAL A 102 -20.02 -10.41 -10.84
CA VAL A 102 -18.82 -11.25 -10.86
C VAL A 102 -18.95 -12.40 -11.84
N ARG A 103 -17.82 -12.75 -12.48
CA ARG A 103 -17.73 -13.90 -13.38
C ARG A 103 -17.24 -15.14 -12.62
N LEU A 104 -17.96 -16.25 -12.80
CA LEU A 104 -17.72 -17.53 -12.11
C LEU A 104 -17.27 -18.65 -13.07
N ASP A 105 -16.63 -18.27 -14.18
CA ASP A 105 -16.15 -19.16 -15.25
C ASP A 105 -14.63 -19.45 -15.17
N LYS A 106 -14.01 -19.21 -14.02
CA LYS A 106 -12.57 -19.43 -13.83
C LYS A 106 -12.27 -20.91 -13.59
N HIS A 107 -11.37 -21.45 -14.41
CA HIS A 107 -10.85 -22.81 -14.31
C HIS A 107 -9.36 -22.87 -13.94
N GLY A 108 -8.92 -24.04 -13.49
CA GLY A 108 -7.52 -24.33 -13.18
C GLY A 108 -7.10 -23.89 -11.77
N LEU A 109 -8.02 -23.91 -10.82
CA LEU A 109 -7.83 -23.35 -9.48
C LEU A 109 -6.68 -24.00 -8.72
N ALA A 110 -6.47 -25.30 -8.89
CA ALA A 110 -5.38 -26.00 -8.21
C ALA A 110 -4.00 -25.64 -8.75
N ALA A 111 -3.85 -25.44 -10.07
CA ALA A 111 -2.60 -24.95 -10.64
C ALA A 111 -2.31 -23.53 -10.13
N LEU A 112 -3.34 -22.70 -10.05
CA LEU A 112 -3.24 -21.36 -9.49
C LEU A 112 -2.83 -21.40 -8.00
N ALA A 113 -3.44 -22.30 -7.21
CA ALA A 113 -3.12 -22.47 -5.79
C ALA A 113 -1.67 -22.91 -5.55
N ARG A 114 -1.14 -23.83 -6.37
CA ARG A 114 0.27 -24.25 -6.30
C ARG A 114 1.24 -23.09 -6.57
N ASN A 115 0.87 -22.15 -7.41
CA ASN A 115 1.72 -21.01 -7.75
C ASN A 115 1.58 -19.85 -6.75
N ALA A 116 0.40 -19.68 -6.16
CA ALA A 116 0.09 -18.58 -5.25
C ALA A 116 0.57 -18.82 -3.81
N VAL A 117 0.67 -20.08 -3.38
CA VAL A 117 0.99 -20.44 -2.00
C VAL A 117 2.13 -21.44 -1.93
N SER A 118 3.12 -21.15 -1.09
CA SER A 118 4.25 -22.01 -0.77
C SER A 118 4.03 -22.77 0.53
N PHE A 119 4.42 -24.05 0.54
CA PHE A 119 4.46 -24.87 1.74
C PHE A 119 5.87 -25.46 1.91
N PRO A 120 6.76 -24.85 2.71
CA PRO A 120 8.17 -25.24 2.73
C PRO A 120 8.44 -26.72 3.06
N ASN A 121 7.53 -27.39 3.78
CA ASN A 121 7.66 -28.78 4.19
C ASN A 121 6.55 -29.70 3.68
N ALA A 122 5.74 -29.26 2.72
CA ALA A 122 4.60 -30.01 2.18
C ALA A 122 4.34 -29.68 0.71
N THR A 123 3.52 -30.49 0.05
CA THR A 123 3.09 -30.26 -1.32
C THR A 123 1.58 -30.18 -1.40
N LEU A 124 1.06 -29.26 -2.21
CA LEU A 124 -0.35 -29.14 -2.51
C LEU A 124 -0.71 -30.06 -3.68
N VAL A 125 -1.66 -30.96 -3.44
CA VAL A 125 -2.14 -31.98 -4.37
C VAL A 125 -3.66 -31.82 -4.55
N GLU A 126 -4.15 -32.05 -5.76
CA GLU A 126 -5.59 -32.06 -6.05
C GLU A 126 -6.25 -33.28 -5.42
N VAL A 127 -7.40 -33.07 -4.76
CA VAL A 127 -8.21 -34.18 -4.29
C VAL A 127 -8.85 -34.85 -5.53
N PRO A 128 -8.70 -36.17 -5.73
CA PRO A 128 -9.27 -36.85 -6.88
C PRO A 128 -10.78 -36.60 -6.98
N ARG A 129 -11.26 -36.21 -8.15
CA ARG A 129 -12.68 -35.89 -8.45
C ARG A 129 -13.23 -34.66 -7.72
N ALA A 130 -12.40 -33.85 -7.05
CA ALA A 130 -12.84 -32.54 -6.59
C ALA A 130 -13.16 -31.66 -7.80
N LEU A 131 -14.36 -31.07 -7.79
CA LEU A 131 -14.81 -30.15 -8.82
C LEU A 131 -14.69 -28.72 -8.30
N GLU A 132 -14.41 -27.80 -9.22
CA GLU A 132 -14.52 -26.37 -8.97
C GLU A 132 -16.01 -26.03 -8.85
N THR A 133 -16.45 -25.60 -7.67
CA THR A 133 -17.86 -25.32 -7.39
C THR A 133 -18.05 -23.85 -7.08
N PRO A 134 -18.95 -23.14 -7.79
CA PRO A 134 -19.35 -21.80 -7.38
C PRO A 134 -20.17 -21.88 -6.09
N MET A 135 -19.82 -21.04 -5.10
CA MET A 135 -20.48 -20.98 -3.80
C MET A 135 -20.60 -19.53 -3.34
N LEU A 136 -21.53 -19.27 -2.44
CA LEU A 136 -21.69 -17.97 -1.80
C LEU A 136 -20.89 -17.93 -0.50
N PHE A 137 -19.86 -17.10 -0.45
CA PHE A 137 -19.08 -16.81 0.76
C PHE A 137 -19.64 -15.58 1.47
N ARG A 138 -19.28 -15.40 2.73
CA ARG A 138 -19.70 -14.26 3.55
C ARG A 138 -18.48 -13.64 4.23
N TYR A 139 -18.32 -12.35 4.07
CA TYR A 139 -17.44 -11.56 4.89
C TYR A 139 -18.24 -10.83 5.97
N VAL A 140 -17.64 -10.60 7.11
CA VAL A 140 -18.21 -9.82 8.21
C VAL A 140 -17.27 -8.68 8.51
N ARG A 141 -17.72 -7.45 8.24
CA ARG A 141 -17.01 -6.23 8.62
C ARG A 141 -17.52 -5.77 9.97
N PHE A 142 -16.64 -5.71 10.95
CA PHE A 142 -16.90 -5.12 12.25
C PHE A 142 -16.34 -3.71 12.26
N ASN A 143 -17.16 -2.72 12.59
CA ASN A 143 -16.72 -1.34 12.73
C ASN A 143 -16.76 -0.94 14.20
N PHE A 144 -15.61 -0.54 14.72
CA PHE A 144 -15.41 -0.17 16.12
C PHE A 144 -15.15 1.34 16.24
N ARG A 145 -15.73 1.94 17.28
CA ARG A 145 -15.23 3.20 17.84
C ARG A 145 -14.16 2.82 18.84
N ALA A 146 -12.93 3.21 18.57
CA ALA A 146 -11.83 3.01 19.49
C ALA A 146 -11.52 4.33 20.22
N ALA A 147 -11.56 4.33 21.54
CA ALA A 147 -11.12 5.46 22.35
C ALA A 147 -9.82 5.10 23.07
N LEU A 148 -8.74 5.83 22.75
CA LEU A 148 -7.49 5.79 23.52
C LEU A 148 -7.59 6.85 24.62
N VAL A 149 -7.61 6.41 25.87
CA VAL A 149 -7.85 7.28 27.05
C VAL A 149 -6.61 7.29 27.93
N SER A 150 -6.13 8.49 28.23
CA SER A 150 -5.15 8.82 29.29
C SER A 150 -5.64 10.09 30.01
N ASP A 151 -4.73 11.02 30.31
CA ASP A 151 -5.04 12.43 30.55
C ASP A 151 -5.71 13.13 29.35
N GLU A 152 -5.57 12.58 28.15
CA GLU A 152 -6.29 12.99 26.95
C GLU A 152 -7.12 11.83 26.37
N LYS A 153 -8.21 12.13 25.67
CA LYS A 153 -9.03 11.15 24.95
C LYS A 153 -8.89 11.36 23.45
N ARG A 154 -8.54 10.30 22.72
CA ARG A 154 -8.50 10.28 21.24
C ARG A 154 -9.43 9.21 20.72
N GLU A 155 -10.25 9.55 19.74
CA GLU A 155 -11.21 8.62 19.13
C GLU A 155 -10.81 8.27 17.70
N TYR A 156 -11.01 7.01 17.33
CA TYR A 156 -10.74 6.45 16.01
C TYR A 156 -11.91 5.59 15.56
N LEU A 157 -12.14 5.54 14.25
CA LEU A 157 -12.95 4.51 13.62
C LEU A 157 -12.03 3.44 13.06
N VAL A 158 -12.20 2.21 13.52
CA VAL A 158 -11.38 1.08 13.13
C VAL A 158 -12.28 -0.01 12.58
N SER A 159 -11.94 -0.54 11.41
CA SER A 159 -12.70 -1.64 10.81
C SER A 159 -11.86 -2.92 10.80
N ALA A 160 -12.51 -4.05 11.00
CA ALA A 160 -11.92 -5.37 10.78
C ALA A 160 -12.82 -6.16 9.84
N LEU A 161 -12.30 -6.51 8.66
CA LEU A 161 -12.98 -7.38 7.70
C LEU A 161 -12.56 -8.83 7.95
N MET A 162 -13.53 -9.67 8.28
CA MET A 162 -13.30 -11.08 8.59
C MET A 162 -13.95 -11.97 7.53
N ASP A 163 -13.26 -13.03 7.12
CA ASP A 163 -13.87 -14.10 6.36
C ASP A 163 -14.67 -15.01 7.31
N ALA A 164 -15.99 -15.10 7.12
CA ALA A 164 -16.84 -15.92 7.97
C ALA A 164 -16.52 -17.41 7.83
N GLN A 165 -16.13 -17.85 6.63
CA GLN A 165 -15.83 -19.26 6.36
C GLN A 165 -14.48 -19.70 6.92
N THR A 166 -13.44 -18.87 6.87
CA THR A 166 -12.11 -19.26 7.37
C THR A 166 -11.78 -18.70 8.75
N GLY A 167 -12.54 -17.71 9.23
CA GLY A 167 -12.24 -16.99 10.47
C GLY A 167 -11.01 -16.09 10.36
N GLY A 168 -10.44 -15.95 9.16
CA GLY A 168 -9.26 -15.15 8.89
C GLY A 168 -9.58 -13.68 8.70
N VAL A 169 -8.61 -12.82 9.04
CA VAL A 169 -8.66 -11.40 8.70
C VAL A 169 -8.40 -11.22 7.20
N LEU A 170 -9.14 -10.32 6.58
CA LEU A 170 -8.94 -9.87 5.20
C LEU A 170 -8.52 -8.41 5.19
N ASN A 171 -7.72 -8.04 4.20
CA ASN A 171 -7.48 -6.63 3.90
C ASN A 171 -8.80 -5.98 3.47
N GLU A 172 -8.98 -4.71 3.85
CA GLU A 172 -10.15 -3.94 3.43
C GLU A 172 -10.34 -4.00 1.91
N LEU A 173 -11.60 -4.04 1.48
CA LEU A 173 -11.91 -3.92 0.06
C LEU A 173 -11.50 -2.50 -0.37
N PRO A 174 -10.68 -2.34 -1.42
CA PRO A 174 -10.35 -1.01 -1.94
C PRO A 174 -11.63 -0.25 -2.29
N ALA A 175 -11.59 1.08 -2.19
CA ALA A 175 -12.76 1.94 -2.39
C ALA A 175 -13.45 1.71 -3.76
N SER A 176 -12.68 1.36 -4.80
CA SER A 176 -13.20 0.99 -6.11
C SER A 176 -14.08 -0.26 -6.12
N GLU A 177 -13.85 -1.19 -5.19
CA GLU A 177 -14.63 -2.42 -5.05
C GLU A 177 -15.88 -2.21 -4.18
N ALA A 178 -15.90 -1.21 -3.30
CA ALA A 178 -17.06 -0.88 -2.46
C ALA A 178 -18.30 -0.49 -3.30
N TYR A 179 -18.12 0.08 -4.49
CA TYR A 179 -19.21 0.44 -5.41
C TYR A 179 -19.96 -0.76 -5.99
N ARG A 180 -19.43 -2.00 -5.84
CA ARG A 180 -20.11 -3.22 -6.32
C ARG A 180 -21.09 -3.81 -5.32
N LEU A 181 -21.20 -3.21 -4.13
CA LEU A 181 -22.12 -3.64 -3.09
C LEU A 181 -23.55 -3.20 -3.43
N THR A 182 -24.47 -4.15 -3.43
CA THR A 182 -25.92 -3.91 -3.57
C THR A 182 -26.66 -4.55 -2.40
N ASP A 183 -27.84 -4.03 -2.09
CA ASP A 183 -28.81 -4.61 -1.17
C ASP A 183 -29.55 -5.83 -1.75
N ARG A 184 -29.45 -6.08 -3.06
CA ARG A 184 -30.15 -7.16 -3.76
C ARG A 184 -29.24 -8.36 -4.05
N ARG A 185 -29.74 -9.55 -3.70
CA ARG A 185 -29.06 -10.82 -3.99
C ARG A 185 -29.24 -11.24 -5.45
N ALA A 186 -28.20 -11.08 -6.27
CA ALA A 186 -28.21 -11.56 -7.66
C ALA A 186 -28.09 -13.09 -7.80
N PHE A 187 -27.32 -13.74 -6.92
CA PHE A 187 -27.01 -15.18 -6.99
C PHE A 187 -27.79 -15.99 -5.94
N THR A 188 -29.11 -16.13 -6.15
CA THR A 188 -30.00 -16.87 -5.23
C THR A 188 -29.83 -18.38 -5.30
N HIS A 189 -29.39 -18.92 -6.44
CA HIS A 189 -29.23 -20.35 -6.69
C HIS A 189 -27.92 -20.95 -6.13
N LEU A 190 -26.94 -20.13 -5.74
CA LEU A 190 -25.66 -20.64 -5.24
C LEU A 190 -25.78 -21.12 -3.79
N PRO A 191 -25.22 -22.30 -3.46
CA PRO A 191 -25.19 -22.79 -2.08
C PRO A 191 -24.27 -21.93 -1.21
N LEU A 192 -24.58 -21.84 0.09
CA LEU A 192 -23.72 -21.16 1.05
C LEU A 192 -22.46 -21.99 1.31
N ALA A 193 -21.30 -21.34 1.33
CA ALA A 193 -20.05 -21.97 1.72
C ALA A 193 -20.03 -22.26 3.23
N PRO A 194 -19.68 -23.50 3.64
CA PRO A 194 -19.69 -23.91 5.05
C PRO A 194 -18.57 -23.21 5.84
N GLY A 195 -18.76 -23.08 7.16
CA GLY A 195 -17.68 -22.70 8.07
C GLY A 195 -16.58 -23.76 8.09
N LEU A 196 -15.32 -23.34 7.95
CA LEU A 196 -14.13 -24.20 7.92
C LEU A 196 -13.34 -24.17 9.24
N TRP A 197 -13.51 -23.11 10.04
CA TRP A 197 -12.83 -22.93 11.33
C TRP A 197 -13.71 -23.27 12.54
N THR A 198 -14.94 -23.71 12.28
CA THR A 198 -15.95 -24.08 13.28
C THR A 198 -16.71 -25.32 12.81
N GLU A 199 -17.24 -26.09 13.75
CA GLU A 199 -18.12 -27.23 13.45
C GLU A 199 -19.54 -26.80 13.04
N ALA A 200 -19.89 -25.53 13.25
CA ALA A 200 -21.20 -25.01 12.90
C ALA A 200 -21.38 -24.92 11.37
N ALA A 201 -22.52 -25.40 10.88
CA ALA A 201 -22.85 -25.36 9.46
C ALA A 201 -22.98 -23.93 8.92
N ASP A 202 -23.60 -23.02 9.69
CA ASP A 202 -23.67 -21.60 9.36
C ASP A 202 -22.54 -20.82 10.07
N PRO A 203 -21.61 -20.21 9.33
CA PRO A 203 -20.55 -19.40 9.93
C PRO A 203 -21.04 -18.11 10.59
N LEU A 204 -22.32 -17.74 10.41
CA LEU A 204 -22.97 -16.62 11.11
C LEU A 204 -23.86 -17.04 12.29
N ALA A 205 -23.86 -18.33 12.67
CA ALA A 205 -24.50 -18.73 13.92
C ALA A 205 -23.86 -18.00 15.12
N ALA A 206 -24.60 -17.92 16.24
CA ALA A 206 -24.21 -17.07 17.39
C ALA A 206 -22.79 -17.37 17.94
N ALA A 207 -22.43 -18.65 18.10
CA ALA A 207 -21.11 -19.03 18.61
C ALA A 207 -19.96 -18.70 17.64
N PRO A 208 -20.01 -19.10 16.35
CA PRO A 208 -19.04 -18.63 15.35
C PRO A 208 -18.94 -17.12 15.25
N LEU A 209 -20.08 -16.41 15.19
CA LEU A 209 -20.09 -14.95 15.08
C LEU A 209 -19.43 -14.28 16.29
N ARG A 210 -19.64 -14.82 17.49
CA ARG A 210 -18.93 -14.36 18.68
C ARG A 210 -17.42 -14.55 18.57
N GLY A 211 -16.98 -15.71 18.09
CA GLY A 211 -15.56 -15.94 17.85
C GLY A 211 -14.97 -15.04 16.76
N LEU A 212 -15.74 -14.70 15.72
CA LEU A 212 -15.33 -13.68 14.73
C LEU A 212 -15.20 -12.30 15.36
N LEU A 213 -16.14 -11.90 16.23
CA LEU A 213 -16.10 -10.62 16.93
C LEU A 213 -14.86 -10.53 17.83
N ASP A 214 -14.57 -11.56 18.62
CA ASP A 214 -13.40 -11.56 19.50
C ASP A 214 -12.09 -11.45 18.69
N ARG A 215 -12.00 -12.13 17.53
CA ARG A 215 -10.87 -11.99 16.59
C ARG A 215 -10.80 -10.61 15.96
N ALA A 216 -11.94 -10.06 15.53
CA ALA A 216 -12.03 -8.73 14.93
C ALA A 216 -11.62 -7.64 15.93
N ALA A 217 -11.97 -7.80 17.21
CA ALA A 217 -11.52 -6.91 18.28
C ALA A 217 -9.99 -6.96 18.44
N GLN A 218 -9.37 -8.14 18.38
CA GLN A 218 -7.92 -8.25 18.40
C GLN A 218 -7.27 -7.57 17.19
N VAL A 219 -7.82 -7.76 15.98
CA VAL A 219 -7.34 -7.07 14.77
C VAL A 219 -7.46 -5.54 14.92
N ALA A 220 -8.57 -5.07 15.47
CA ALA A 220 -8.77 -3.65 15.75
C ALA A 220 -7.74 -3.13 16.76
N SER A 221 -7.48 -3.86 17.85
CA SER A 221 -6.42 -3.52 18.80
C SER A 221 -5.03 -3.49 18.16
N ASP A 222 -4.70 -4.45 17.31
CA ASP A 222 -3.41 -4.51 16.60
C ASP A 222 -3.23 -3.29 15.69
N SER A 223 -4.29 -2.85 14.99
CA SER A 223 -4.25 -1.65 14.15
C SER A 223 -4.01 -0.36 14.94
N LEU A 224 -4.36 -0.36 16.24
CA LEU A 224 -4.15 0.75 17.16
C LEU A 224 -2.80 0.72 17.86
N ALA A 225 -1.96 -0.30 17.62
CA ALA A 225 -0.69 -0.47 18.32
C ALA A 225 0.24 0.76 18.18
N ALA A 226 0.38 1.30 16.96
CA ALA A 226 1.25 2.46 16.72
C ALA A 226 0.70 3.77 17.34
N PRO A 227 -0.59 4.13 17.17
CA PRO A 227 -1.20 5.25 17.92
C PRO A 227 -1.09 5.09 19.44
N THR A 228 -1.30 3.87 19.95
CA THR A 228 -1.21 3.56 21.38
C THR A 228 0.20 3.75 21.90
N ALA A 229 1.21 3.24 21.20
CA ALA A 229 2.63 3.41 21.57
C ALA A 229 3.03 4.90 21.58
N THR A 230 2.53 5.69 20.61
CA THR A 230 2.77 7.13 20.56
C THR A 230 2.18 7.85 21.78
N LEU A 231 0.94 7.52 22.14
CA LEU A 231 0.28 8.08 23.32
C LEU A 231 0.96 7.63 24.62
N GLN A 232 1.37 6.35 24.72
CA GLN A 232 2.09 5.80 25.86
C GLN A 232 3.42 6.51 26.09
N ALA A 233 4.21 6.75 25.04
CA ALA A 233 5.47 7.47 25.15
C ALA A 233 5.27 8.90 25.67
N ARG A 234 4.22 9.59 25.18
CA ARG A 234 3.86 10.93 25.66
C ARG A 234 3.38 10.92 27.11
N ALA A 235 2.49 10.00 27.46
CA ALA A 235 1.95 9.85 28.81
C ALA A 235 3.06 9.50 29.82
N ALA A 236 3.99 8.62 29.45
CA ALA A 236 5.15 8.27 30.27
C ALA A 236 6.03 9.49 30.59
N ARG A 237 6.29 10.35 29.61
CA ARG A 237 7.03 11.60 29.80
C ARG A 237 6.30 12.56 30.75
N HIS A 238 4.99 12.71 30.63
CA HIS A 238 4.20 13.56 31.53
C HIS A 238 4.14 12.99 32.95
N LEU A 239 4.01 11.67 33.09
CA LEU A 239 4.08 10.98 34.39
C LEU A 239 5.42 11.20 35.07
N GLU A 240 6.54 11.13 34.33
CA GLU A 240 7.88 11.40 34.87
C GLU A 240 7.98 12.82 35.42
N LEU A 241 7.52 13.82 34.66
CA LEU A 241 7.54 15.22 35.08
C LEU A 241 6.66 15.47 36.32
N ASP A 242 5.47 14.88 36.37
CA ASP A 242 4.56 15.07 37.50
C ASP A 242 5.04 14.33 38.75
N ARG A 243 5.63 13.13 38.60
CA ARG A 243 6.30 12.44 39.71
C ARG A 243 7.44 13.27 40.29
N ALA A 244 8.31 13.82 39.43
CA ALA A 244 9.41 14.68 39.88
C ALA A 244 8.90 15.91 40.67
N ARG A 245 7.84 16.55 40.20
CA ARG A 245 7.21 17.69 40.89
C ARG A 245 6.61 17.31 42.25
N LEU A 246 5.87 16.19 42.31
CA LEU A 246 5.30 15.69 43.56
C LEU A 246 6.42 15.32 44.55
N ASP A 247 7.45 14.63 44.09
CA ASP A 247 8.59 14.23 44.90
C ASP A 247 9.34 15.43 45.46
N GLU A 248 9.62 16.46 44.65
CA GLU A 248 10.25 17.70 45.10
C GLU A 248 9.40 18.43 46.17
N TYR A 249 8.10 18.57 45.92
CA TYR A 249 7.17 19.24 46.83
C TYR A 249 7.09 18.56 48.19
N TYR A 250 6.82 17.25 48.22
CA TYR A 250 6.68 16.51 49.48
C TYR A 250 8.02 16.33 50.18
N ALA A 251 9.15 16.18 49.48
CA ALA A 251 10.46 16.16 50.10
C ALA A 251 10.76 17.45 50.89
N GLY A 252 10.34 18.61 50.37
CA GLY A 252 10.44 19.89 51.08
C GLY A 252 9.62 19.91 52.39
N ILE A 253 8.39 19.41 52.35
CA ILE A 253 7.51 19.31 53.53
C ILE A 253 8.08 18.33 54.55
N GLU A 254 8.48 17.13 54.11
CA GLU A 254 9.06 16.10 54.97
C GLU A 254 10.32 16.62 55.67
N SER A 255 11.25 17.24 54.93
CA SER A 255 12.48 17.83 55.49
C SER A 255 12.19 18.93 56.52
N ASP A 256 11.18 19.78 56.29
CA ASP A 256 10.79 20.82 57.26
C ASP A 256 10.18 20.22 58.54
N LEU A 257 9.32 19.20 58.39
CA LEU A 257 8.72 18.49 59.53
C LEU A 257 9.80 17.76 60.34
N GLU A 258 10.73 17.07 59.68
CA GLU A 258 11.87 16.39 60.32
C GLU A 258 12.78 17.38 61.05
N ARG A 259 13.09 18.52 60.43
CA ARG A 259 13.89 19.58 61.07
C ARG A 259 13.18 20.16 62.31
N ARG A 260 11.86 20.34 62.28
CA ARG A 260 11.08 20.78 63.45
C ARG A 260 11.02 19.69 64.53
N LEU A 261 10.90 18.43 64.13
CA LEU A 261 10.88 17.27 65.02
C LEU A 261 12.20 17.14 65.78
N ALA A 262 13.33 17.34 65.10
CA ALA A 262 14.67 17.32 65.68
C ALA A 262 14.92 18.44 66.71
N ARG A 263 14.19 19.56 66.61
CA ARG A 263 14.32 20.73 67.52
C ARG A 263 13.30 20.73 68.68
N SER A 264 12.38 19.76 68.74
CA SER A 264 11.27 19.76 69.70
C SER A 264 11.53 18.79 70.84
N ASP A 265 11.73 19.31 72.05
CA ASP A 265 11.90 18.51 73.28
C ASP A 265 10.58 18.21 73.99
N ASP A 266 9.50 18.93 73.65
CA ASP A 266 8.15 18.69 74.18
C ASP A 266 7.53 17.44 73.51
N GLY A 267 7.24 16.42 74.33
CA GLY A 267 6.69 15.14 73.89
C GLY A 267 5.33 15.26 73.20
N THR A 268 4.49 16.22 73.60
CA THR A 268 3.17 16.42 72.97
C THR A 268 3.30 16.99 71.56
N ARG A 269 4.14 18.03 71.41
CA ARG A 269 4.47 18.63 70.11
C ARG A 269 5.20 17.64 69.19
N ARG A 270 6.10 16.82 69.74
CA ARG A 270 6.83 15.80 68.99
C ARG A 270 5.87 14.79 68.34
N LYS A 271 4.94 14.23 69.13
CA LYS A 271 3.92 13.29 68.63
C LYS A 271 3.07 13.92 67.52
N SER A 272 2.64 15.18 67.67
CA SER A 272 1.89 15.89 66.63
C SER A 272 2.69 16.06 65.32
N LEU A 273 4.01 16.26 65.39
CA LEU A 273 4.88 16.36 64.21
C LEU A 273 5.08 15.00 63.53
N GLU A 274 5.20 13.91 64.30
CA GLU A 274 5.28 12.53 63.77
C GLU A 274 3.99 12.13 63.04
N GLU A 275 2.83 12.48 63.60
CA GLU A 275 1.52 12.29 62.95
C GLU A 275 1.43 13.06 61.63
N LYS A 276 1.89 14.33 61.61
CA LYS A 276 1.93 15.15 60.37
C LYS A 276 2.88 14.57 59.33
N LEU A 277 4.05 14.06 59.73
CA LEU A 277 5.00 13.44 58.82
C LEU A 277 4.41 12.16 58.20
N THR A 278 3.74 11.34 59.02
CA THR A 278 3.05 10.13 58.55
C THR A 278 1.93 10.48 57.58
N ALA A 279 1.13 11.51 57.89
CA ALA A 279 0.08 12.01 57.01
C ALA A 279 0.63 12.55 55.68
N ALA A 280 1.74 13.31 55.71
CA ALA A 280 2.38 13.84 54.51
C ALA A 280 2.90 12.72 53.59
N ARG A 281 3.49 11.66 54.17
CA ARG A 281 3.95 10.47 53.40
C ARG A 281 2.79 9.69 52.79
N ALA A 282 1.70 9.51 53.54
CA ALA A 282 0.50 8.86 53.02
C ALA A 282 -0.14 9.65 51.88
N ASP A 283 -0.20 10.98 52.01
CA ASP A 283 -0.72 11.87 50.96
C ASP A 283 0.16 11.84 49.71
N ARG A 284 1.50 11.89 49.85
CA ARG A 284 2.43 11.70 48.73
C ARG A 284 2.17 10.38 47.99
N ALA A 285 2.06 9.27 48.72
CA ALA A 285 1.81 7.96 48.11
C ALA A 285 0.47 7.94 47.35
N ALA A 286 -0.58 8.55 47.92
CA ALA A 286 -1.87 8.68 47.25
C ALA A 286 -1.78 9.53 45.96
N LYS A 287 -1.09 10.68 46.00
CA LYS A 287 -0.91 11.55 44.83
C LYS A 287 -0.09 10.90 43.72
N THR A 288 0.94 10.13 44.06
CA THR A 288 1.70 9.36 43.07
C THR A 288 0.83 8.29 42.42
N ALA A 289 0.01 7.57 43.20
CA ALA A 289 -0.93 6.58 42.66
C ALA A 289 -1.99 7.23 41.75
N ASP A 290 -2.51 8.41 42.12
CA ASP A 290 -3.44 9.18 41.29
C ASP A 290 -2.80 9.60 39.96
N ALA A 291 -1.54 10.06 39.98
CA ALA A 291 -0.80 10.41 38.76
C ALA A 291 -0.57 9.18 37.86
N GLU A 292 -0.18 8.04 38.44
CA GLU A 292 -0.03 6.78 37.71
C GLU A 292 -1.33 6.30 37.08
N ALA A 293 -2.45 6.42 37.80
CA ALA A 293 -3.78 6.09 37.29
C ALA A 293 -4.18 7.03 36.14
N LYS A 294 -3.94 8.34 36.29
CA LYS A 294 -4.25 9.37 35.28
C LYS A 294 -3.51 9.14 33.96
N TYR A 295 -2.22 8.80 34.00
CA TYR A 295 -1.40 8.61 32.79
C TYR A 295 -1.40 7.17 32.26
N ARG A 296 -2.19 6.26 32.85
CA ARG A 296 -2.37 4.91 32.31
C ARG A 296 -3.18 4.96 31.02
N VAL A 297 -2.53 4.63 29.91
CA VAL A 297 -3.20 4.51 28.61
C VAL A 297 -4.07 3.26 28.59
N ARG A 298 -5.35 3.43 28.27
CA ARG A 298 -6.29 2.32 28.00
C ARG A 298 -6.94 2.50 26.63
N ALA A 299 -7.22 1.39 25.97
CA ALA A 299 -7.98 1.37 24.72
C ALA A 299 -9.37 0.78 24.99
N GLU A 300 -10.41 1.54 24.72
CA GLU A 300 -11.81 1.12 24.79
C GLU A 300 -12.30 0.87 23.36
N LEU A 301 -12.87 -0.31 23.10
CA LEU A 301 -13.43 -0.66 21.79
C LEU A 301 -14.95 -0.85 21.93
N ASP A 302 -15.71 0.02 21.28
CA ASP A 302 -17.15 -0.10 21.18
C ASP A 302 -17.52 -0.57 19.77
N LEU A 303 -18.17 -1.72 19.65
CA LEU A 303 -18.72 -2.17 18.37
C LEU A 303 -19.89 -1.25 17.97
N ILE A 304 -19.73 -0.53 16.87
CA ILE A 304 -20.76 0.39 16.35
C ILE A 304 -21.75 -0.37 15.47
N ASN A 305 -21.21 -1.16 14.54
CA ASN A 305 -22.01 -1.82 13.53
C ASN A 305 -21.33 -3.08 12.98
N VAL A 306 -22.13 -3.90 12.29
CA VAL A 306 -21.66 -5.11 11.62
C VAL A 306 -22.26 -5.15 10.22
N ALA A 307 -21.41 -5.31 9.20
CA ALA A 307 -21.86 -5.50 7.83
C ALA A 307 -21.51 -6.91 7.34
N VAL A 308 -22.50 -7.64 6.86
CA VAL A 308 -22.34 -8.95 6.23
C VAL A 308 -22.32 -8.78 4.72
N ILE A 309 -21.21 -9.12 4.08
CA ILE A 309 -21.03 -9.02 2.63
C ILE A 309 -21.05 -10.42 2.04
N ALA A 310 -22.09 -10.76 1.29
CA ALA A 310 -22.20 -12.04 0.60
C ALA A 310 -21.61 -11.94 -0.81
N GLN A 311 -20.61 -12.76 -1.10
CA GLN A 311 -19.86 -12.72 -2.35
C GLN A 311 -19.85 -14.10 -3.04
N PRO A 312 -20.22 -14.18 -4.33
CA PRO A 312 -20.05 -15.39 -5.12
C PRO A 312 -18.57 -15.64 -5.42
N LYS A 313 -18.12 -16.87 -5.22
CA LYS A 313 -16.72 -17.28 -5.46
C LYS A 313 -16.66 -18.69 -6.02
N ILE A 314 -15.47 -19.12 -6.44
CA ILE A 314 -15.21 -20.49 -6.86
C ILE A 314 -14.33 -21.17 -5.81
N ALA A 315 -14.76 -22.35 -5.36
CA ALA A 315 -14.06 -23.14 -4.36
C ALA A 315 -13.60 -24.49 -4.96
N LEU A 316 -12.43 -24.96 -4.53
CA LEU A 316 -11.90 -26.27 -4.88
C LEU A 316 -11.26 -26.93 -3.66
N GLN A 317 -11.62 -28.18 -3.36
CA GLN A 317 -10.96 -28.96 -2.31
C GLN A 317 -9.56 -29.39 -2.76
N VAL A 318 -8.56 -29.06 -1.95
CA VAL A 318 -7.15 -29.41 -2.15
C VAL A 318 -6.60 -30.11 -0.92
N ARG A 319 -5.60 -30.98 -1.11
CA ARG A 319 -4.92 -31.68 -0.03
C ARG A 319 -3.49 -31.18 0.07
N ILE A 320 -3.08 -30.72 1.24
CA ILE A 320 -1.72 -30.31 1.54
C ILE A 320 -1.11 -31.43 2.35
N GLU A 321 -0.05 -32.05 1.83
CA GLU A 321 0.51 -33.26 2.43
C GLU A 321 2.03 -33.31 2.39
N ASN A 322 2.59 -34.02 3.35
CA ASN A 322 3.98 -34.45 3.35
C ASN A 322 4.06 -35.93 3.76
N ARG A 323 5.26 -36.43 4.02
CA ARG A 323 5.46 -37.85 4.39
C ARG A 323 4.71 -38.28 5.66
N HIS A 324 4.32 -37.36 6.54
CA HIS A 324 3.86 -37.67 7.89
C HIS A 324 2.49 -37.08 8.25
N ALA A 325 2.04 -36.07 7.52
CA ALA A 325 0.81 -35.33 7.78
C ALA A 325 0.11 -35.00 6.48
N ALA A 326 -1.21 -34.93 6.52
CA ALA A 326 -2.03 -34.51 5.40
C ALA A 326 -3.25 -33.77 5.93
N VAL A 327 -3.58 -32.64 5.32
CA VAL A 327 -4.74 -31.83 5.66
C VAL A 327 -5.50 -31.45 4.40
N THR A 328 -6.83 -31.48 4.46
CA THR A 328 -7.69 -30.99 3.37
C THR A 328 -8.09 -29.55 3.65
N ARG A 329 -8.00 -28.70 2.63
CA ARG A 329 -8.36 -27.27 2.69
C ARG A 329 -9.12 -26.89 1.42
N THR A 330 -9.86 -25.79 1.49
CA THR A 330 -10.57 -25.23 0.34
C THR A 330 -9.72 -24.11 -0.25
N ALA A 331 -9.24 -24.27 -1.48
CA ALA A 331 -8.69 -23.18 -2.27
C ALA A 331 -9.86 -22.34 -2.82
N VAL A 332 -9.86 -21.04 -2.54
CA VAL A 332 -10.97 -20.13 -2.90
C VAL A 332 -10.45 -19.06 -3.84
N TRP A 333 -11.12 -18.87 -4.96
CA TRP A 333 -10.85 -17.79 -5.90
C TRP A 333 -11.83 -16.64 -5.70
N ASP A 334 -11.28 -15.48 -5.42
CA ASP A 334 -12.02 -14.23 -5.26
C ASP A 334 -12.13 -13.55 -6.64
N PRO A 335 -13.32 -13.54 -7.29
CA PRO A 335 -13.49 -12.93 -8.61
C PRO A 335 -13.49 -11.39 -8.57
N VAL A 336 -13.63 -10.78 -7.39
CA VAL A 336 -13.53 -9.31 -7.26
C VAL A 336 -12.05 -8.92 -7.26
N ARG A 337 -11.24 -9.60 -6.44
CA ARG A 337 -9.79 -9.34 -6.32
C ARG A 337 -8.94 -9.98 -7.42
N HIS A 338 -9.54 -10.86 -8.23
CA HIS A 338 -8.83 -11.67 -9.22
C HIS A 338 -7.62 -12.40 -8.63
N ALA A 339 -7.77 -12.94 -7.42
CA ALA A 339 -6.70 -13.61 -6.69
C ALA A 339 -7.23 -14.83 -5.94
N LEU A 340 -6.33 -15.75 -5.61
CA LEU A 340 -6.64 -16.79 -4.63
C LEU A 340 -6.67 -16.15 -3.25
N GLU A 341 -7.68 -16.50 -2.45
CA GLU A 341 -7.64 -16.19 -1.04
C GLU A 341 -6.50 -16.96 -0.36
N PRO A 342 -5.68 -16.28 0.44
CA PRO A 342 -4.60 -16.91 1.18
C PRO A 342 -5.15 -17.91 2.19
N PHE A 343 -4.44 -19.02 2.39
CA PHE A 343 -4.76 -19.92 3.49
C PHE A 343 -4.46 -19.25 4.84
N VAL A 344 -5.19 -19.70 5.86
CA VAL A 344 -5.12 -19.14 7.20
C VAL A 344 -4.30 -20.05 8.11
N CYS A 345 -3.48 -19.45 8.97
CA CYS A 345 -2.76 -20.16 10.03
C CYS A 345 -3.74 -20.62 11.13
N ASP A 346 -3.72 -21.89 11.50
CA ASP A 346 -4.62 -22.46 12.53
C ASP A 346 -4.27 -22.00 13.96
N VAL A 347 -3.13 -21.33 14.16
CA VAL A 347 -2.68 -20.81 15.47
C VAL A 347 -3.07 -19.35 15.65
N CYS A 348 -2.66 -18.48 14.72
CA CYS A 348 -2.87 -17.03 14.84
C CYS A 348 -3.99 -16.49 13.95
N HIS A 349 -4.57 -17.34 13.09
CA HIS A 349 -5.69 -16.99 12.21
C HIS A 349 -5.42 -15.84 11.24
N ARG A 350 -4.14 -15.51 11.02
CA ARG A 350 -3.73 -14.57 9.99
C ARG A 350 -3.54 -15.30 8.66
N PRO A 351 -3.91 -14.67 7.53
CA PRO A 351 -3.66 -15.20 6.20
C PRO A 351 -2.17 -15.18 5.86
N SER A 352 -1.70 -16.14 5.05
CA SER A 352 -0.34 -16.11 4.47
C SER A 352 -0.21 -16.88 3.17
N SER A 353 0.74 -16.44 2.35
CA SER A 353 1.20 -17.13 1.14
C SER A 353 2.26 -18.20 1.43
N SER A 354 2.77 -18.29 2.67
CA SER A 354 3.74 -19.30 3.11
C SER A 354 3.34 -19.88 4.47
N LEU A 355 3.06 -21.19 4.50
CA LEU A 355 2.63 -21.91 5.69
C LEU A 355 3.34 -23.26 5.81
N ILE A 356 3.54 -23.72 7.04
CA ILE A 356 4.19 -24.99 7.36
C ILE A 356 3.14 -25.96 7.87
N LEU A 357 3.12 -27.18 7.33
CA LEU A 357 2.24 -28.25 7.78
C LEU A 357 2.85 -28.93 9.01
N CYS A 358 2.19 -28.78 10.16
CA CYS A 358 2.60 -29.42 11.40
C CYS A 358 2.31 -30.93 11.39
N ALA A 359 2.97 -31.68 12.27
CA ALA A 359 2.81 -33.14 12.36
C ALA A 359 1.39 -33.61 12.73
N ASN A 360 0.53 -32.71 13.21
CA ASN A 360 -0.86 -32.95 13.57
C ASN A 360 -1.86 -32.29 12.61
N ASN A 361 -1.46 -32.10 11.35
CA ASN A 361 -2.32 -31.61 10.26
C ASN A 361 -2.82 -30.17 10.42
N HIS A 362 -2.12 -29.32 11.18
CA HIS A 362 -2.38 -27.87 11.22
C HIS A 362 -1.43 -27.12 10.29
N LEU A 363 -1.91 -26.04 9.67
CA LEU A 363 -1.11 -25.07 8.95
C LEU A 363 -0.70 -23.95 9.90
N ALA A 364 0.60 -23.64 9.95
CA ALA A 364 1.11 -22.59 10.82
C ALA A 364 2.15 -21.70 10.13
N HIS A 365 2.18 -20.42 10.50
CA HIS A 365 3.34 -19.57 10.19
C HIS A 365 4.59 -20.10 10.87
N THR A 366 5.76 -19.74 10.33
CA THR A 366 7.07 -20.01 10.95
C THR A 366 7.11 -19.55 12.41
N ASP A 367 6.61 -18.34 12.71
CA ASP A 367 6.58 -17.79 14.08
C ASP A 367 5.56 -18.50 14.98
N CYS A 368 4.59 -19.19 14.40
CA CYS A 368 3.56 -19.94 15.11
C CYS A 368 3.95 -21.40 15.37
N LEU A 369 5.19 -21.78 15.01
CA LEU A 369 5.73 -23.09 15.34
C LEU A 369 6.20 -23.14 16.80
N ALA A 370 6.01 -24.31 17.40
CA ALA A 370 6.72 -24.74 18.59
C ALA A 370 8.12 -25.25 18.17
N PRO A 371 9.10 -25.32 19.10
CA PRO A 371 10.41 -25.83 18.76
C PRO A 371 10.34 -27.29 18.26
N GLN A 372 11.18 -27.62 17.26
CA GLN A 372 11.11 -28.90 16.56
C GLN A 372 11.55 -30.06 17.45
N CYS A 373 10.94 -31.23 17.28
CA CYS A 373 11.39 -32.43 17.98
C CYS A 373 12.82 -32.80 17.57
N VAL A 374 13.73 -32.93 18.52
CA VAL A 374 15.15 -33.22 18.23
C VAL A 374 15.39 -34.57 17.56
N ASP A 375 14.56 -35.57 17.87
CA ASP A 375 14.75 -36.94 17.35
C ASP A 375 14.16 -37.11 15.94
N CYS A 376 12.92 -36.68 15.71
CA CYS A 376 12.24 -36.88 14.43
C CYS A 376 12.28 -35.67 13.49
N LYS A 377 12.76 -34.50 13.96
CA LYS A 377 12.83 -33.22 13.23
C LYS A 377 11.49 -32.74 12.66
N ARG A 378 10.37 -33.23 13.21
CA ARG A 378 9.03 -32.80 12.79
C ARG A 378 8.70 -31.44 13.42
N ALA A 379 8.03 -30.61 12.63
CA ALA A 379 7.50 -29.33 13.07
C ALA A 379 6.15 -29.52 13.78
N TYR A 380 5.97 -28.82 14.89
CA TYR A 380 4.71 -28.76 15.65
C TYR A 380 4.31 -27.29 15.73
N CYS A 381 3.01 -27.00 15.70
CA CYS A 381 2.51 -25.65 15.92
C CYS A 381 2.33 -25.40 17.44
N ARG A 382 2.18 -24.15 17.87
CA ARG A 382 1.96 -23.81 19.29
C ARG A 382 0.72 -24.49 19.90
N ASN A 383 -0.33 -24.71 19.10
CA ASN A 383 -1.53 -25.47 19.54
C ASN A 383 -1.25 -26.96 19.82
N CYS A 384 -0.10 -27.48 19.40
CA CYS A 384 0.34 -28.86 19.64
C CYS A 384 1.63 -28.92 20.46
N ALA A 385 1.96 -27.83 21.17
CA ALA A 385 3.16 -27.77 22.00
C ALA A 385 3.07 -28.71 23.22
N ASP A 386 1.86 -29.06 23.64
CA ASP A 386 1.56 -30.04 24.70
C ASP A 386 2.03 -31.47 24.36
N GLN A 387 2.14 -31.80 23.07
CA GLN A 387 2.69 -33.09 22.60
C GLN A 387 4.21 -33.13 22.54
N LEU A 388 4.87 -32.04 22.95
CA LEU A 388 6.30 -31.95 23.09
C LEU A 388 6.65 -31.98 24.58
N THR A 389 7.37 -33.03 24.98
CA THR A 389 7.94 -33.13 26.33
C THR A 389 9.42 -32.79 26.28
N ALA A 390 9.91 -31.97 27.20
CA ALA A 390 11.34 -31.70 27.32
C ALA A 390 12.08 -32.96 27.80
N CYS A 391 13.20 -33.29 27.16
CA CYS A 391 14.06 -34.37 27.62
C CYS A 391 14.67 -34.01 28.98
N VAL A 392 14.47 -34.86 30.01
CA VAL A 392 14.96 -34.59 31.38
C VAL A 392 16.49 -34.47 31.53
N VAL A 393 17.25 -34.75 30.47
CA VAL A 393 18.73 -34.77 30.45
C VAL A 393 19.29 -33.52 29.77
N CYS A 394 18.66 -33.03 28.69
CA CYS A 394 19.17 -31.91 27.89
C CYS A 394 18.16 -30.78 27.65
N ASP A 395 16.96 -30.90 28.22
CA ASP A 395 15.83 -29.97 28.13
C ASP A 395 15.33 -29.67 26.71
N ARG A 396 15.87 -30.34 25.69
CA ARG A 396 15.42 -30.20 24.31
C ARG A 396 14.06 -30.90 24.09
N PRO A 397 13.16 -30.35 23.26
CA PRO A 397 11.83 -30.89 23.06
C PRO A 397 11.84 -32.20 22.25
N VAL A 398 11.08 -33.17 22.73
CA VAL A 398 10.88 -34.49 22.12
C VAL A 398 9.39 -34.75 22.01
N CYS A 399 8.90 -35.14 20.83
CA CYS A 399 7.48 -35.45 20.69
C CYS A 399 7.13 -36.79 21.34
N ASP A 400 5.88 -36.97 21.73
CA ASP A 400 5.40 -38.19 22.41
C ASP A 400 5.75 -39.50 21.66
N LYS A 401 5.80 -39.45 20.32
CA LYS A 401 6.15 -40.61 19.47
C LYS A 401 7.65 -40.97 19.51
N SER A 402 8.51 -40.01 19.81
CA SER A 402 9.96 -40.20 19.92
C SER A 402 10.45 -40.25 21.36
N LEU A 403 9.59 -39.89 22.31
CA LEU A 403 9.91 -39.88 23.73
C LEU A 403 10.19 -41.29 24.23
N THR A 404 11.44 -41.56 24.62
CA THR A 404 11.81 -42.82 25.24
C THR A 404 11.54 -42.72 26.74
N ARG A 405 10.53 -43.44 27.24
CA ARG A 405 10.25 -43.51 28.68
C ARG A 405 11.13 -44.56 29.34
N CYS A 406 11.87 -44.17 30.37
CA CYS A 406 12.63 -45.11 31.18
C CYS A 406 11.69 -46.09 31.89
N ARG A 407 12.02 -47.38 31.86
CA ARG A 407 11.23 -48.42 32.56
C ARG A 407 11.27 -48.27 34.08
N ASP A 408 12.35 -47.72 34.62
CA ASP A 408 12.56 -47.67 36.07
C ASP A 408 11.96 -46.41 36.72
N CYS A 409 12.00 -45.23 36.08
CA CYS A 409 11.44 -43.99 36.63
C CYS A 409 10.30 -43.35 35.83
N GLY A 410 9.96 -43.85 34.65
CA GLY A 410 8.93 -43.28 33.78
C GLY A 410 9.27 -41.92 33.15
N ARG A 411 10.41 -41.32 33.48
CA ARG A 411 10.88 -40.05 32.88
C ARG A 411 11.14 -40.23 31.39
N GLY A 412 10.82 -39.20 30.61
CA GLY A 412 11.03 -39.17 29.16
C GLY A 412 12.39 -38.59 28.76
N THR A 413 13.11 -39.28 27.89
CA THR A 413 14.39 -38.83 27.31
C THR A 413 14.31 -38.83 25.78
N CYS A 414 15.16 -38.01 25.13
CA CYS A 414 15.44 -38.19 23.71
C CYS A 414 16.20 -39.49 23.47
N ARG A 415 16.29 -39.91 22.20
CA ARG A 415 16.96 -41.17 21.83
C ARG A 415 18.46 -41.18 22.19
N GLU A 416 19.13 -40.04 22.07
CA GLU A 416 20.55 -39.88 22.44
C GLU A 416 20.79 -40.06 23.95
N HIS A 417 19.77 -39.81 24.77
CA HIS A 417 19.86 -39.89 26.23
C HIS A 417 19.04 -41.04 26.83
N ALA A 418 18.66 -42.02 26.00
CA ALA A 418 17.96 -43.22 26.46
C ALA A 418 18.82 -43.94 27.52
N GLY A 419 18.27 -44.08 28.73
CA GLY A 419 18.96 -44.70 29.87
C GLY A 419 19.80 -43.76 30.75
N LEU A 420 19.98 -42.49 30.37
CA LEU A 420 20.76 -41.51 31.16
C LEU A 420 19.93 -40.72 32.18
N CYS A 421 18.67 -41.11 32.38
CA CYS A 421 17.76 -40.49 33.33
C CYS A 421 18.08 -40.82 34.81
N HIS A 422 18.98 -41.78 35.03
CA HIS A 422 19.47 -42.24 36.33
C HIS A 422 20.99 -42.17 36.36
N ALA A 423 21.54 -41.04 36.80
CA ALA A 423 22.93 -41.01 37.25
C ALA A 423 23.06 -41.72 38.61
N ALA A 424 24.28 -41.89 39.10
CA ALA A 424 24.62 -42.69 40.30
C ALA A 424 23.88 -42.31 41.60
N GLU A 425 23.15 -41.19 41.64
CA GLU A 425 22.38 -40.71 42.80
C GLU A 425 20.86 -40.56 42.53
N GLY A 426 20.33 -41.09 41.41
CA GLY A 426 18.90 -41.02 41.07
C GLY A 426 18.42 -39.68 40.47
N ALA A 427 19.31 -38.70 40.35
CA ALA A 427 19.11 -37.49 39.55
C ALA A 427 19.40 -37.76 38.05
N PRO A 428 18.75 -37.04 37.11
CA PRO A 428 19.12 -37.10 35.70
C PRO A 428 20.57 -36.63 35.53
N ALA A 429 21.32 -37.26 34.63
CA ALA A 429 22.66 -36.80 34.26
C ALA A 429 22.57 -35.46 33.49
N LYS A 430 22.32 -34.35 34.18
CA LYS A 430 22.27 -33.03 33.54
C LYS A 430 23.60 -32.79 32.83
N LEU A 431 23.57 -32.71 31.51
CA LEU A 431 24.75 -32.34 30.75
C LEU A 431 25.15 -30.92 31.15
N ALA A 432 26.42 -30.72 31.48
CA ALA A 432 26.93 -29.39 31.83
C ALA A 432 26.64 -28.41 30.67
N PRO A 433 26.28 -27.14 30.97
CA PRO A 433 25.86 -26.15 29.97
C PRO A 433 26.94 -25.80 28.92
N GLU A 434 28.17 -26.30 29.04
CA GLU A 434 29.20 -26.17 28.00
C GLU A 434 28.80 -26.82 26.67
N GLY A 435 27.96 -27.86 26.70
CA GLY A 435 27.37 -28.42 25.48
C GLY A 435 26.27 -27.54 24.85
N GLN A 436 25.56 -26.74 25.66
CA GLN A 436 24.53 -25.81 25.18
C GLN A 436 25.14 -24.57 24.51
N ARG A 437 26.25 -24.02 25.05
CA ARG A 437 26.95 -22.88 24.43
C ARG A 437 27.44 -23.19 23.00
N ARG A 438 27.97 -24.39 22.79
CA ARG A 438 28.46 -24.81 21.46
C ARG A 438 27.33 -24.99 20.43
N ILE A 439 26.12 -25.31 20.89
CA ILE A 439 24.93 -25.50 20.04
C ILE A 439 24.20 -24.17 19.80
N GLU A 440 24.18 -23.26 20.78
CA GLU A 440 23.71 -21.88 20.59
C GLU A 440 24.61 -21.11 19.60
N GLU A 441 25.92 -21.35 19.61
CA GLU A 441 26.83 -20.86 18.57
C GLU A 441 26.50 -21.45 17.19
N ILE A 442 26.18 -22.75 17.08
CA ILE A 442 25.82 -23.40 15.81
C ILE A 442 24.46 -22.93 15.28
N ASN A 443 23.47 -22.72 16.17
CA ASN A 443 22.14 -22.23 15.79
C ASN A 443 22.12 -20.71 15.52
N GLY A 444 22.99 -19.93 16.20
CA GLY A 444 23.21 -18.51 15.91
C GLY A 444 23.90 -18.27 14.57
N LEU A 445 24.70 -19.22 14.08
CA LEU A 445 25.35 -19.17 12.77
C LEU A 445 24.41 -19.46 11.58
N SER A 446 23.16 -19.89 11.82
CA SER A 446 22.15 -20.03 10.74
C SER A 446 21.55 -18.69 10.27
N ALA A 447 22.00 -17.56 10.83
CA ALA A 447 21.66 -16.21 10.37
C ALA A 447 22.70 -15.60 9.41
N LEU A 448 23.79 -16.31 9.08
CA LEU A 448 24.79 -15.85 8.10
C LEU A 448 24.78 -16.77 6.88
N GLY A 449 24.80 -16.16 5.68
CA GLY A 449 24.64 -16.81 4.38
C GLY A 449 25.69 -17.89 4.04
N PRO A 450 25.56 -18.55 2.88
CA PRO A 450 26.28 -19.79 2.58
C PRO A 450 27.79 -19.56 2.42
N LEU A 451 28.59 -20.19 3.28
CA LEU A 451 30.04 -20.31 3.12
C LEU A 451 30.38 -21.42 2.11
N ALA A 452 31.38 -21.13 1.27
CA ALA A 452 31.91 -21.98 0.21
C ALA A 452 32.49 -23.32 0.74
N PRO A 453 32.48 -24.40 -0.07
CA PRO A 453 32.93 -25.71 0.39
C PRO A 453 34.45 -25.85 0.34
N GLU A 454 35.06 -26.15 1.49
CA GLU A 454 36.40 -26.72 1.57
C GLU A 454 36.41 -28.20 1.13
N THR A 455 37.47 -28.55 0.41
CA THR A 455 37.70 -29.84 -0.24
C THR A 455 38.10 -30.93 0.74
N ALA A 456 37.13 -31.77 1.15
CA ALA A 456 37.40 -32.99 1.91
C ALA A 456 37.56 -34.22 0.98
N LYS A 457 38.67 -34.94 1.17
CA LYS A 457 39.06 -36.19 0.48
C LYS A 457 38.00 -37.29 0.59
N LYS A 458 37.74 -37.92 -0.56
CA LYS A 458 36.82 -39.05 -0.78
C LYS A 458 37.44 -40.37 -0.30
N PRO A 459 36.79 -41.15 0.60
CA PRO A 459 37.16 -42.54 0.85
C PRO A 459 36.52 -43.49 -0.19
N GLU A 460 37.26 -44.55 -0.55
CA GLU A 460 36.84 -45.59 -1.50
C GLU A 460 35.65 -46.44 -0.99
N PRO A 461 34.73 -46.87 -1.88
CA PRO A 461 33.67 -47.79 -1.54
C PRO A 461 34.07 -49.27 -1.73
N PRO A 462 33.53 -50.21 -0.93
CA PRO A 462 33.74 -51.65 -1.11
C PRO A 462 32.90 -52.21 -2.28
N PRO A 463 33.28 -53.38 -2.84
CA PRO A 463 32.68 -53.89 -4.06
C PRO A 463 31.32 -54.54 -3.80
N SER A 464 30.40 -54.39 -4.74
CA SER A 464 29.12 -55.11 -4.78
C SER A 464 28.95 -55.86 -6.12
N PRO A 465 28.19 -56.98 -6.13
CA PRO A 465 28.25 -58.03 -7.15
C PRO A 465 27.29 -57.80 -8.33
N PRO A 466 27.41 -58.59 -9.43
CA PRO A 466 26.77 -58.28 -10.69
C PRO A 466 25.36 -58.88 -10.79
N ALA A 467 24.40 -58.08 -11.25
CA ALA A 467 23.15 -58.57 -11.80
C ALA A 467 22.74 -57.74 -13.02
N ALA A 468 22.65 -58.43 -14.15
CA ALA A 468 22.35 -57.90 -15.47
C ALA A 468 20.92 -57.36 -15.57
N ARG A 469 20.76 -56.23 -16.28
CA ARG A 469 19.49 -55.81 -16.89
C ARG A 469 19.71 -55.42 -18.36
N PRO A 470 18.78 -55.77 -19.27
CA PRO A 470 18.96 -55.62 -20.71
C PRO A 470 18.70 -54.18 -21.20
N SER A 471 19.47 -53.78 -22.21
CA SER A 471 19.42 -52.48 -22.89
C SER A 471 18.13 -52.27 -23.70
N PRO A 472 17.63 -51.02 -23.82
CA PRO A 472 16.49 -50.72 -24.69
C PRO A 472 16.89 -50.67 -26.18
N PRO A 473 15.95 -50.93 -27.11
CA PRO A 473 16.25 -51.04 -28.54
C PRO A 473 16.52 -49.68 -29.21
N PRO A 474 17.32 -49.65 -30.29
CA PRO A 474 17.77 -48.43 -30.95
C PRO A 474 16.62 -47.71 -31.70
N LYS A 475 16.56 -46.39 -31.55
CA LYS A 475 15.61 -45.52 -32.27
C LYS A 475 15.99 -45.41 -33.75
N LYS A 476 14.99 -45.60 -34.63
CA LYS A 476 15.10 -45.46 -36.10
C LYS A 476 15.42 -44.01 -36.52
N PRO A 477 16.20 -43.80 -37.60
CA PRO A 477 16.56 -42.47 -38.09
C PRO A 477 15.37 -41.80 -38.81
N ARG A 478 15.21 -40.50 -38.57
CA ARG A 478 14.22 -39.62 -39.23
C ARG A 478 14.64 -39.34 -40.69
N PRO A 479 13.69 -39.24 -41.64
CA PRO A 479 13.98 -38.92 -43.04
C PRO A 479 14.40 -37.45 -43.21
N PRO A 480 15.21 -37.14 -44.24
CA PRO A 480 15.75 -35.79 -44.47
C PRO A 480 14.66 -34.84 -44.97
N LYS A 481 14.61 -33.63 -44.38
CA LYS A 481 13.76 -32.52 -44.84
C LYS A 481 14.23 -32.03 -46.20
N ALA A 482 13.28 -31.86 -47.11
CA ALA A 482 13.46 -31.30 -48.44
C ALA A 482 14.09 -29.89 -48.40
N ALA A 483 15.05 -29.67 -49.29
CA ALA A 483 15.80 -28.43 -49.45
C ALA A 483 14.89 -27.27 -49.85
N ALA A 484 14.90 -26.21 -49.04
CA ALA A 484 14.30 -24.94 -49.37
C ALA A 484 15.19 -24.19 -50.38
N ARG A 485 14.54 -23.63 -51.39
CA ARG A 485 15.08 -22.84 -52.50
C ARG A 485 15.82 -21.59 -51.95
N PRO A 486 17.03 -21.25 -52.45
CA PRO A 486 17.75 -20.07 -51.98
C PRO A 486 17.05 -18.79 -52.46
N ALA A 487 16.71 -17.91 -51.52
CA ALA A 487 16.23 -16.57 -51.81
C ALA A 487 17.38 -15.69 -52.30
N GLN A 488 17.12 -14.88 -53.33
CA GLN A 488 18.06 -13.92 -53.90
C GLN A 488 18.49 -12.88 -52.83
N PRO A 489 19.78 -12.49 -52.80
CA PRO A 489 20.25 -11.44 -51.90
C PRO A 489 19.70 -10.09 -52.36
N ALA A 490 18.85 -9.48 -51.53
CA ALA A 490 18.43 -8.09 -51.69
C ALA A 490 19.63 -7.18 -51.42
N ALA A 491 19.76 -6.13 -52.24
CA ALA A 491 20.81 -5.13 -52.16
C ALA A 491 20.91 -4.48 -50.76
N PRO A 492 22.11 -4.16 -50.27
CA PRO A 492 22.28 -3.53 -48.96
C PRO A 492 21.80 -2.07 -49.04
N SER A 493 20.57 -1.81 -48.57
CA SER A 493 20.22 -0.44 -48.18
C SER A 493 20.90 -0.17 -46.85
N ALA A 494 21.84 0.76 -46.82
CA ALA A 494 22.41 1.32 -45.59
C ALA A 494 21.33 2.10 -44.83
N ALA A 495 20.38 1.40 -44.21
CA ALA A 495 19.40 1.97 -43.32
C ALA A 495 20.01 1.96 -41.91
N TYR A 496 20.21 3.16 -41.36
CA TYR A 496 20.55 3.35 -39.95
C TYR A 496 19.51 2.61 -39.09
N ASP A 497 19.89 1.50 -38.43
CA ASP A 497 19.05 0.85 -37.42
C ASP A 497 19.09 1.72 -36.16
N TRP A 498 18.19 2.70 -36.10
CA TRP A 498 18.05 3.60 -34.95
C TRP A 498 17.64 2.87 -33.66
N GLY A 499 17.38 1.56 -33.70
CA GLY A 499 17.19 0.75 -32.49
C GLY A 499 15.89 1.05 -31.72
N TYR A 500 15.02 1.91 -32.26
CA TYR A 500 13.76 2.29 -31.61
C TYR A 500 12.69 1.20 -31.77
N ARG A 501 11.81 1.11 -30.77
CA ARG A 501 10.57 0.32 -30.78
C ARG A 501 9.40 1.19 -30.30
N LEU A 502 8.19 0.84 -30.72
CA LEU A 502 6.97 1.57 -30.35
C LEU A 502 6.08 0.67 -29.49
N GLU A 503 5.71 1.12 -28.30
CA GLU A 503 4.75 0.44 -27.43
C GLU A 503 3.47 1.28 -27.33
N VAL A 504 2.34 0.73 -27.79
CA VAL A 504 1.03 1.39 -27.73
C VAL A 504 0.23 0.76 -26.60
N GLN A 505 -0.33 1.59 -25.73
CA GLN A 505 -1.12 1.23 -24.57
C GLN A 505 -2.54 1.79 -24.73
N ILE A 506 -3.54 0.94 -24.56
CA ILE A 506 -4.96 1.29 -24.61
C ILE A 506 -5.55 1.12 -23.22
N GLU A 507 -6.08 2.20 -22.65
CA GLU A 507 -6.90 2.12 -21.45
C GLU A 507 -8.33 1.78 -21.85
N LEU A 508 -8.91 0.75 -21.22
CA LEU A 508 -10.23 0.24 -21.63
C LEU A 508 -11.39 0.92 -20.90
N LEU A 509 -11.13 1.59 -19.79
CA LEU A 509 -12.12 2.30 -18.98
C LEU A 509 -12.16 3.79 -19.32
N GLU A 510 -11.04 4.35 -19.72
CA GLU A 510 -10.91 5.75 -20.12
C GLU A 510 -10.70 5.84 -21.63
N PRO A 511 -11.23 6.88 -22.30
CA PRO A 511 -11.08 7.05 -23.74
C PRO A 511 -9.68 7.57 -24.11
N VAL A 512 -8.63 6.82 -23.74
CA VAL A 512 -7.22 7.21 -23.84
C VAL A 512 -6.38 6.14 -24.55
N VAL A 513 -5.57 6.57 -25.51
CA VAL A 513 -4.53 5.77 -26.15
C VAL A 513 -3.19 6.47 -25.97
N VAL A 514 -2.16 5.73 -25.54
CA VAL A 514 -0.81 6.28 -25.34
C VAL A 514 0.21 5.46 -26.12
N ALA A 515 1.09 6.11 -26.87
CA ALA A 515 2.19 5.47 -27.59
C ALA A 515 3.53 5.98 -27.07
N PHE A 516 4.42 5.05 -26.74
CA PHE A 516 5.77 5.28 -26.25
C PHE A 516 6.80 4.86 -27.30
N VAL A 517 7.66 5.78 -27.71
CA VAL A 517 8.85 5.50 -28.52
C VAL A 517 10.00 5.20 -27.55
N LEU A 518 10.51 3.97 -27.61
CA LEU A 518 11.53 3.48 -26.69
C LEU A 518 12.84 3.20 -27.43
N ALA A 519 13.95 3.67 -26.87
CA ALA A 519 15.30 3.31 -27.28
C ALA A 519 15.68 1.87 -26.91
N LYS A 520 16.79 1.40 -27.49
CA LYS A 520 17.47 0.19 -27.05
C LYS A 520 17.83 0.35 -25.57
N GLY A 521 17.27 -0.51 -24.71
CA GLY A 521 17.34 -0.38 -23.25
C GLY A 521 16.06 0.12 -22.57
N GLY A 522 14.98 0.39 -23.32
CA GLY A 522 13.68 0.75 -22.76
C GLY A 522 13.53 2.20 -22.32
N ARG A 523 14.56 3.05 -22.54
CA ARG A 523 14.48 4.49 -22.29
C ARG A 523 13.43 5.14 -23.20
N GLU A 524 12.49 5.85 -22.62
CA GLU A 524 11.51 6.63 -23.35
C GLU A 524 12.16 7.84 -24.05
N ILE A 525 11.86 7.98 -25.34
CA ILE A 525 12.32 9.08 -26.20
C ILE A 525 11.18 10.04 -26.48
N ALA A 526 9.97 9.50 -26.68
CA ALA A 526 8.76 10.27 -26.87
C ALA A 526 7.54 9.50 -26.36
N GLN A 527 6.57 10.25 -25.84
CA GLN A 527 5.24 9.77 -25.50
C GLN A 527 4.21 10.64 -26.22
N ARG A 528 3.26 10.02 -26.91
CA ARG A 528 2.11 10.69 -27.50
C ARG A 528 0.83 10.06 -26.97
N SER A 529 -0.11 10.87 -26.53
CA SER A 529 -1.41 10.44 -26.06
C SER A 529 -2.52 11.06 -26.88
N TRP A 530 -3.56 10.28 -27.14
CA TRP A 530 -4.79 10.68 -27.80
C TRP A 530 -5.94 10.45 -26.81
N VAL A 531 -6.57 11.54 -26.38
CA VAL A 531 -7.66 11.53 -25.41
C VAL A 531 -8.93 11.99 -26.12
N LEU A 532 -9.91 11.12 -26.24
CA LEU A 532 -11.20 11.47 -26.80
C LEU A 532 -12.08 12.13 -25.72
N GLY A 533 -12.49 13.37 -25.95
CA GLY A 533 -13.36 14.16 -25.09
C GLY A 533 -14.46 14.87 -25.87
N GLU A 534 -15.21 15.74 -25.19
CA GLU A 534 -16.37 16.45 -25.76
C GLU A 534 -16.04 17.42 -26.90
N ALA A 535 -14.78 17.86 -27.00
CA ALA A 535 -14.29 18.78 -28.04
C ALA A 535 -13.67 18.07 -29.25
N GLY A 536 -13.44 16.76 -29.16
CA GLY A 536 -12.71 15.99 -30.16
C GLY A 536 -11.63 15.11 -29.54
N ILE A 537 -10.61 14.75 -30.33
CA ILE A 537 -9.48 13.96 -29.86
C ILE A 537 -8.32 14.90 -29.59
N ALA A 538 -8.04 15.17 -28.31
CA ALA A 538 -6.90 15.97 -27.90
C ALA A 538 -5.61 15.15 -28.00
N VAL A 539 -4.60 15.70 -28.66
CA VAL A 539 -3.27 15.09 -28.79
C VAL A 539 -2.30 15.82 -27.87
N ALA A 540 -1.71 15.10 -26.94
CA ALA A 540 -0.60 15.60 -26.12
C ALA A 540 0.67 14.80 -26.45
N CYS A 541 1.76 15.50 -26.71
CA CYS A 541 3.03 14.89 -27.10
C CYS A 541 4.16 15.42 -26.22
N ILE A 542 4.80 14.51 -25.49
CA ILE A 542 6.01 14.76 -24.70
C ILE A 542 7.16 14.13 -25.47
N CYS A 543 7.95 14.95 -26.16
CA CYS A 543 9.12 14.47 -26.88
C CYS A 543 10.28 15.46 -26.82
N GLU A 544 11.41 15.13 -27.44
CA GLU A 544 12.61 15.95 -27.47
C GLU A 544 12.41 17.34 -28.12
N LYS A 545 11.33 17.52 -28.88
CA LYS A 545 10.96 18.81 -29.47
C LYS A 545 10.26 19.74 -28.47
N GLY A 546 9.89 19.25 -27.29
CA GLY A 546 9.22 20.01 -26.23
C GLY A 546 8.01 20.79 -26.76
N ARG A 547 7.95 22.09 -26.46
CA ARG A 547 6.88 23.00 -26.91
C ARG A 547 6.84 23.22 -28.42
N ALA A 548 7.94 22.97 -29.14
CA ALA A 548 7.99 23.08 -30.60
C ALA A 548 7.39 21.85 -31.31
N CYS A 549 6.93 20.84 -30.55
CA CYS A 549 6.27 19.67 -31.12
C CYS A 549 4.90 20.08 -31.71
N ARG A 550 4.79 20.04 -33.05
CA ARG A 550 3.55 20.37 -33.77
C ARG A 550 2.36 19.48 -33.41
N ALA A 551 2.61 18.28 -32.88
CA ALA A 551 1.57 17.36 -32.45
C ALA A 551 1.03 17.68 -31.05
N ASN A 552 1.77 18.45 -30.23
CA ASN A 552 1.34 18.75 -28.87
C ASN A 552 0.29 19.87 -28.88
N GLY A 553 -0.90 19.60 -28.33
CA GLY A 553 -2.04 20.52 -28.35
C GLY A 553 -2.86 20.46 -29.64
N LEU A 554 -2.58 19.51 -30.54
CA LEU A 554 -3.40 19.29 -31.73
C LEU A 554 -4.76 18.72 -31.31
N LEU A 555 -5.84 19.29 -31.84
CA LEU A 555 -7.19 18.76 -31.68
C LEU A 555 -7.61 18.12 -33.00
N LEU A 556 -7.96 16.84 -32.98
CA LEU A 556 -8.40 16.09 -34.16
C LEU A 556 -9.92 15.91 -34.14
N LYS A 557 -10.54 16.04 -35.29
CA LYS A 557 -11.96 15.72 -35.48
C LYS A 557 -12.16 14.19 -35.36
N PRO A 558 -13.00 13.69 -34.45
CA PRO A 558 -13.21 12.24 -34.34
C PRO A 558 -14.01 11.68 -35.52
N GLU A 559 -13.51 10.59 -36.11
CA GLU A 559 -14.24 9.79 -37.09
C GLU A 559 -15.45 9.07 -36.49
N HIS A 560 -16.32 8.54 -37.35
CA HIS A 560 -17.42 7.67 -36.91
C HIS A 560 -16.89 6.40 -36.24
N ALA A 561 -17.73 5.71 -35.45
CA ALA A 561 -17.34 4.49 -34.74
C ALA A 561 -16.73 3.41 -35.67
N ALA A 562 -17.12 3.39 -36.95
CA ALA A 562 -16.56 2.51 -37.97
C ALA A 562 -15.12 2.87 -38.38
N GLY A 563 -14.77 4.16 -38.45
CA GLY A 563 -13.47 4.66 -38.96
C GLY A 563 -12.48 5.09 -37.88
N ILE A 564 -12.92 5.24 -36.63
CA ILE A 564 -12.08 5.72 -35.52
C ILE A 564 -10.87 4.84 -35.19
N ASP A 565 -10.95 3.52 -35.43
CA ASP A 565 -9.77 2.63 -35.27
C ASP A 565 -8.70 2.99 -36.31
N GLU A 566 -9.11 3.19 -37.57
CA GLU A 566 -8.23 3.53 -38.69
C GLU A 566 -7.62 4.93 -38.51
N GLN A 567 -8.40 5.87 -37.97
CA GLN A 567 -7.90 7.20 -37.62
C GLN A 567 -6.76 7.14 -36.59
N ILE A 568 -6.96 6.42 -35.47
CA ILE A 568 -5.91 6.30 -34.45
C ILE A 568 -4.73 5.46 -34.95
N GLU A 569 -4.96 4.42 -35.78
CA GLU A 569 -3.88 3.70 -36.44
C GLU A 569 -3.04 4.60 -37.36
N ALA A 570 -3.67 5.53 -38.08
CA ALA A 570 -2.98 6.50 -38.93
C ALA A 570 -2.12 7.47 -38.10
N GLU A 571 -2.63 7.96 -36.98
CA GLU A 571 -1.88 8.81 -36.04
C GLU A 571 -0.68 8.08 -35.42
N ILE A 572 -0.85 6.82 -35.02
CA ILE A 572 0.23 5.96 -34.54
C ILE A 572 1.25 5.71 -35.66
N ALA A 573 0.81 5.51 -36.91
CA ALA A 573 1.69 5.34 -38.06
C ALA A 573 2.49 6.62 -38.38
N ALA A 574 1.90 7.80 -38.19
CA ALA A 574 2.59 9.08 -38.33
C ALA A 574 3.71 9.22 -37.28
N LEU A 575 3.42 8.95 -36.00
CA LEU A 575 4.44 8.90 -34.93
C LEU A 575 5.54 7.88 -35.24
N ARG A 576 5.15 6.69 -35.71
CA ARG A 576 6.09 5.64 -36.09
C ARG A 576 7.05 6.11 -37.19
N SER A 577 6.53 6.82 -38.18
CA SER A 577 7.31 7.32 -39.32
C SER A 577 8.22 8.47 -38.91
N GLU A 578 7.75 9.36 -38.03
CA GLU A 578 8.50 10.46 -37.42
C GLU A 578 9.77 9.97 -36.70
N TYR A 579 9.69 8.83 -36.01
CA TYR A 579 10.82 8.23 -35.29
C TYR A 579 11.50 7.06 -36.03
N HIS A 580 11.16 6.87 -37.32
CA HIS A 580 11.71 5.80 -38.15
C HIS A 580 11.63 4.39 -37.53
N VAL A 581 10.56 4.10 -36.78
CA VAL A 581 10.37 2.80 -36.11
C VAL A 581 9.83 1.78 -37.14
N PRO A 582 10.48 0.61 -37.34
CA PRO A 582 9.97 -0.42 -38.25
C PRO A 582 8.62 -0.98 -37.77
N ALA A 583 7.71 -1.30 -38.71
CA ALA A 583 6.39 -1.84 -38.39
C ALA A 583 6.44 -3.11 -37.50
N GLY A 584 7.44 -3.97 -37.70
CA GLY A 584 7.65 -5.18 -36.89
C GLY A 584 8.13 -4.93 -35.45
N ARG A 585 8.51 -3.70 -35.10
CA ARG A 585 8.91 -3.29 -33.74
C ARG A 585 7.82 -2.52 -32.99
N MET A 586 6.57 -2.66 -33.42
CA MET A 586 5.41 -2.12 -32.71
C MET A 586 4.73 -3.19 -31.87
N THR A 587 4.45 -2.89 -30.61
CA THR A 587 3.66 -3.76 -29.72
C THR A 587 2.46 -2.98 -29.20
N VAL A 588 1.26 -3.53 -29.39
CA VAL A 588 0.04 -2.97 -28.81
C VAL A 588 -0.30 -3.75 -27.54
N ARG A 589 -0.66 -3.05 -26.46
CA ARG A 589 -1.09 -3.61 -25.19
C ARG A 589 -2.40 -2.94 -24.77
N GLY A 590 -3.29 -3.70 -24.16
CA GLY A 590 -4.50 -3.18 -23.53
C GLY A 590 -4.52 -3.55 -22.05
N MET A 591 -5.04 -2.66 -21.21
CA MET A 591 -5.24 -2.96 -19.80
C MET A 591 -6.48 -3.86 -19.64
N LEU A 592 -6.25 -5.15 -19.47
CA LEU A 592 -7.30 -6.16 -19.23
C LEU A 592 -7.15 -6.65 -17.79
N HIS A 593 -8.14 -6.38 -16.93
CA HIS A 593 -8.15 -6.81 -15.52
C HIS A 593 -6.93 -6.29 -14.73
N GLY A 594 -6.62 -5.00 -14.85
CA GLY A 594 -5.49 -4.35 -14.17
C GLY A 594 -4.11 -4.75 -14.69
N ASN A 595 -4.02 -5.61 -15.71
CA ASN A 595 -2.75 -6.09 -16.28
C ASN A 595 -2.62 -5.73 -17.76
N TRP A 596 -1.42 -5.29 -18.15
CA TRP A 596 -1.10 -4.95 -19.53
C TRP A 596 -0.88 -6.19 -20.40
N THR A 597 -1.89 -6.55 -21.20
CA THR A 597 -1.86 -7.73 -22.08
C THR A 597 -1.56 -7.32 -23.51
N ARG A 598 -0.67 -8.05 -24.20
CA ARG A 598 -0.37 -7.81 -25.62
C ARG A 598 -1.60 -8.11 -26.49
N LEU A 599 -1.98 -7.15 -27.32
CA LEU A 599 -3.06 -7.26 -28.29
C LEU A 599 -2.49 -7.53 -29.70
N PRO A 600 -3.18 -8.33 -30.53
CA PRO A 600 -2.73 -8.60 -31.89
C PRO A 600 -2.89 -7.39 -32.82
N LYS A 601 -3.83 -6.49 -32.52
CA LYS A 601 -4.13 -5.26 -33.27
C LYS A 601 -4.73 -4.20 -32.36
N LEU A 602 -4.69 -2.94 -32.79
CA LEU A 602 -5.44 -1.86 -32.14
C LEU A 602 -6.94 -2.18 -32.26
N LYS A 603 -7.67 -2.09 -31.16
CA LYS A 603 -9.14 -2.23 -31.17
C LYS A 603 -9.71 -1.39 -30.05
N LEU A 604 -10.27 -0.23 -30.40
CA LEU A 604 -10.84 0.69 -29.43
C LEU A 604 -12.22 0.20 -28.97
N ARG A 605 -12.64 0.65 -27.78
CA ARG A 605 -13.90 0.25 -27.10
C ARG A 605 -14.48 1.43 -26.31
N GLY A 606 -15.68 1.24 -25.75
CA GLY A 606 -16.33 2.24 -24.91
C GLY A 606 -16.71 3.48 -25.73
N HIS A 607 -16.42 4.67 -25.20
CA HIS A 607 -16.71 5.94 -25.87
C HIS A 607 -16.07 6.08 -27.25
N TRP A 608 -14.95 5.40 -27.52
CA TRP A 608 -14.37 5.35 -28.87
C TRP A 608 -15.26 4.66 -29.90
N LYS A 609 -16.26 3.89 -29.49
CA LYS A 609 -17.21 3.18 -30.37
C LYS A 609 -18.66 3.61 -30.15
N ASP A 610 -18.88 4.68 -29.41
CA ASP A 610 -20.19 5.28 -29.15
C ASP A 610 -20.43 6.39 -30.17
N ASP A 611 -21.27 6.13 -31.17
CA ASP A 611 -21.53 7.09 -32.25
C ASP A 611 -22.22 8.37 -31.77
N ASP A 612 -23.00 8.32 -30.68
CA ASP A 612 -23.65 9.50 -30.10
C ASP A 612 -22.61 10.40 -29.43
N PHE A 613 -21.72 9.82 -28.62
CA PHE A 613 -20.61 10.55 -28.00
C PHE A 613 -19.68 11.16 -29.07
N LEU A 614 -19.28 10.36 -30.06
CA LEU A 614 -18.45 10.83 -31.18
C LEU A 614 -19.18 11.90 -32.00
N GLY A 615 -20.51 11.82 -32.12
CA GLY A 615 -21.37 12.80 -32.76
C GLY A 615 -21.33 14.15 -32.04
N GLY A 616 -21.48 14.14 -30.72
CA GLY A 616 -21.33 15.32 -29.87
C GLY A 616 -19.93 15.93 -30.01
N ALA A 617 -18.89 15.10 -29.92
CA ALA A 617 -17.50 15.55 -30.06
C ALA A 617 -17.21 16.19 -31.41
N ARG A 618 -17.75 15.65 -32.51
CA ARG A 618 -17.63 16.26 -33.86
C ARG A 618 -18.35 17.61 -33.95
N ALA A 619 -19.53 17.72 -33.35
CA ALA A 619 -20.31 18.96 -33.40
C ALA A 619 -19.58 20.09 -32.66
N THR A 620 -19.03 19.80 -31.48
CA THR A 620 -18.22 20.74 -30.70
C THR A 620 -16.93 21.09 -31.44
N PHE A 621 -16.23 20.11 -32.01
CA PHE A 621 -15.02 20.34 -32.80
C PHE A 621 -15.24 21.38 -33.91
N LEU A 622 -16.36 21.29 -34.65
CA LEU A 622 -16.70 22.26 -35.68
C LEU A 622 -16.99 23.66 -35.11
N ALA A 623 -17.62 23.73 -33.94
CA ALA A 623 -17.90 24.99 -33.25
C ALA A 623 -16.63 25.65 -32.66
N GLU A 624 -15.60 24.88 -32.35
CA GLU A 624 -14.28 25.37 -31.93
C GLU A 624 -13.41 25.75 -33.13
N GLN A 625 -13.39 24.93 -34.18
CA GLN A 625 -12.63 25.22 -35.42
C GLN A 625 -13.16 26.47 -36.15
N LEU A 626 -14.46 26.77 -36.04
CA LEU A 626 -15.04 28.01 -36.56
C LEU A 626 -14.75 29.24 -35.69
N ARG A 627 -14.30 29.05 -34.44
CA ARG A 627 -13.87 30.14 -33.56
C ARG A 627 -12.43 30.57 -33.81
N ASP A 628 -11.58 29.69 -34.36
CA ASP A 628 -10.17 29.95 -34.65
C ASP A 628 -9.80 29.54 -36.08
N GLN A 629 -9.79 30.49 -37.03
CA GLN A 629 -8.88 30.41 -38.19
C GLN A 629 -7.53 31.01 -37.79
N PRO A 630 -6.40 30.38 -38.13
CA PRO A 630 -5.15 30.58 -37.40
C PRO A 630 -4.27 31.66 -38.03
N GLU A 631 -3.95 32.70 -37.25
CA GLU A 631 -2.60 33.27 -37.26
C GLU A 631 -1.98 32.96 -35.90
N ASP A 632 -0.98 32.08 -35.91
CA ASP A 632 -0.09 31.73 -34.79
C ASP A 632 -0.72 31.14 -33.52
N PHE A 633 -1.08 29.86 -33.60
CA PHE A 633 -1.34 29.01 -32.45
C PHE A 633 -0.07 28.91 -31.57
N THR A 634 -0.02 29.68 -30.49
CA THR A 634 1.09 29.64 -29.52
C THR A 634 0.81 28.50 -28.53
N PRO A 635 1.69 27.48 -28.42
CA PRO A 635 1.47 26.34 -27.55
C PRO A 635 1.83 26.73 -26.11
N ILE A 636 0.84 27.30 -25.42
CA ILE A 636 0.57 27.40 -23.98
C ILE A 636 -0.68 28.29 -23.93
N LYS A 637 -1.72 27.92 -23.16
CA LYS A 637 -2.69 28.93 -22.71
C LYS A 637 -1.91 29.85 -21.77
N PHE A 638 -1.27 30.87 -22.32
CA PHE A 638 -0.58 31.83 -21.48
C PHE A 638 -1.65 32.48 -20.61
N PRO A 639 -1.38 32.71 -19.32
CA PRO A 639 -2.28 33.49 -18.50
C PRO A 639 -2.69 34.78 -19.21
N ASP A 640 -3.94 35.22 -19.03
CA ASP A 640 -4.52 36.35 -19.78
C ASP A 640 -3.64 37.61 -19.77
N TRP A 641 -2.86 37.80 -18.72
CA TRP A 641 -1.94 38.93 -18.60
C TRP A 641 -0.77 38.90 -19.59
N VAL A 642 -0.32 37.73 -20.04
CA VAL A 642 0.74 37.58 -21.08
C VAL A 642 0.18 37.89 -22.47
N LEU A 643 -1.09 37.60 -22.69
CA LEU A 643 -1.79 37.91 -23.94
C LEU A 643 -2.07 39.41 -24.06
N ALA A 644 -2.11 40.14 -22.94
CA ALA A 644 -2.31 41.58 -22.88
C ALA A 644 -1.03 42.41 -23.10
N LEU A 645 0.14 41.79 -23.19
CA LEU A 645 1.43 42.47 -23.45
C LEU A 645 1.59 42.78 -24.93
N ASP A 646 2.31 43.86 -25.25
CA ASP A 646 2.71 44.12 -26.63
C ASP A 646 3.74 43.08 -27.13
N SER A 647 3.96 42.98 -28.44
CA SER A 647 4.81 41.94 -29.03
C SER A 647 6.27 42.01 -28.57
N ALA A 648 6.80 43.19 -28.25
CA ALA A 648 8.19 43.37 -27.81
C ALA A 648 8.36 42.99 -26.34
N GLU A 649 7.43 43.41 -25.49
CA GLU A 649 7.35 43.02 -24.06
C GLU A 649 7.10 41.52 -23.93
N LYS A 650 6.21 40.95 -24.76
CA LYS A 650 5.93 39.52 -24.79
C LYS A 650 7.18 38.72 -25.10
N GLN A 651 7.97 39.09 -26.12
CA GLN A 651 9.20 38.37 -26.46
C GLN A 651 10.22 38.40 -25.31
N ALA A 652 10.41 39.55 -24.65
CA ALA A 652 11.33 39.69 -23.53
C ALA A 652 10.87 38.93 -22.28
N HIS A 653 9.58 38.96 -21.96
CA HIS A 653 9.02 38.28 -20.80
C HIS A 653 8.89 36.77 -20.99
N LEU A 654 8.71 36.29 -22.22
CA LEU A 654 8.62 34.86 -22.51
C LEU A 654 9.94 34.12 -22.27
N SER A 655 11.09 34.70 -22.64
CA SER A 655 12.39 34.08 -22.35
C SER A 655 12.67 34.00 -20.85
N ASP A 656 12.31 35.06 -20.11
CA ASP A 656 12.49 35.11 -18.66
C ASP A 656 11.51 34.17 -17.94
N ALA A 657 10.26 34.11 -18.38
CA ALA A 657 9.27 33.18 -17.86
C ALA A 657 9.67 31.73 -18.14
N ASP A 658 10.21 31.41 -19.32
CA ASP A 658 10.66 30.06 -19.65
C ASP A 658 11.85 29.64 -18.77
N ARG A 659 12.83 30.53 -18.59
CA ARG A 659 13.94 30.33 -17.65
C ARG A 659 13.42 30.12 -16.22
N PHE A 660 12.43 30.91 -15.80
CA PHE A 660 11.79 30.78 -14.50
C PHE A 660 11.11 29.42 -14.33
N VAL A 661 10.33 28.96 -15.31
CA VAL A 661 9.72 27.62 -15.26
C VAL A 661 10.77 26.53 -15.23
N GLN A 662 11.89 26.65 -15.95
CA GLN A 662 12.94 25.64 -15.88
C GLN A 662 13.65 25.56 -14.54
N ILE A 663 13.86 26.69 -13.88
CA ILE A 663 14.37 26.71 -12.51
C ILE A 663 13.35 26.07 -11.56
N ALA A 664 12.05 26.30 -11.74
CA ALA A 664 11.00 25.65 -10.96
C ALA A 664 10.95 24.13 -11.19
N CYS A 665 11.12 23.64 -12.43
CA CYS A 665 11.29 22.22 -12.73
C CYS A 665 12.50 21.64 -11.98
N GLY A 666 13.63 22.36 -11.95
CA GLY A 666 14.81 21.99 -11.19
C GLY A 666 14.51 21.86 -9.70
N TRP A 667 13.82 22.83 -9.11
CA TRP A 667 13.39 22.77 -7.71
C TRP A 667 12.53 21.53 -7.44
N LEU A 668 11.50 21.28 -8.25
CA LEU A 668 10.63 20.11 -8.09
C LEU A 668 11.36 18.79 -8.34
N PHE A 669 12.41 18.78 -9.15
CA PHE A 669 13.27 17.61 -9.35
C PHE A 669 14.03 17.23 -8.07
N TYR A 670 14.49 18.22 -7.29
CA TYR A 670 15.18 18.00 -6.01
C TYR A 670 14.21 17.80 -4.84
N GLU A 671 13.15 18.61 -4.79
CA GLU A 671 12.23 18.67 -3.64
C GLU A 671 11.05 17.71 -3.77
N GLY A 672 10.81 17.17 -4.97
CA GLY A 672 9.69 16.29 -5.30
C GLY A 672 8.36 17.02 -5.38
N ALA A 673 7.96 17.71 -4.32
CA ALA A 673 6.72 18.49 -4.26
C ALA A 673 6.89 19.72 -3.36
N LEU A 674 6.28 20.83 -3.76
CA LEU A 674 6.31 22.09 -3.00
C LEU A 674 4.93 22.77 -3.03
N PRO A 675 4.53 23.46 -1.95
CA PRO A 675 3.45 24.44 -2.03
C PRO A 675 3.75 25.46 -3.13
N VAL A 676 2.73 25.86 -3.90
CA VAL A 676 2.88 26.73 -5.07
C VAL A 676 3.58 28.06 -4.73
N ASP A 677 3.28 28.62 -3.56
CA ASP A 677 3.86 29.87 -3.07
C ASP A 677 5.33 29.72 -2.68
N GLU A 678 5.67 28.59 -2.06
CA GLU A 678 7.05 28.26 -1.71
C GLU A 678 7.88 28.04 -2.97
N LEU A 679 7.36 27.30 -3.94
CA LEU A 679 8.00 27.10 -5.24
C LEU A 679 8.22 28.44 -5.95
N ALA A 680 7.23 29.33 -5.97
CA ALA A 680 7.34 30.64 -6.60
C ALA A 680 8.43 31.49 -5.92
N GLY A 681 8.46 31.53 -4.58
CA GLY A 681 9.45 32.27 -3.81
C GLY A 681 10.88 31.74 -4.00
N LEU A 682 11.08 30.41 -3.95
CA LEU A 682 12.37 29.77 -4.19
C LEU A 682 12.85 29.95 -5.63
N THR A 683 11.94 29.88 -6.59
CA THR A 683 12.29 30.10 -8.00
C THR A 683 12.67 31.55 -8.23
N ALA A 684 11.95 32.51 -7.66
CA ALA A 684 12.23 33.93 -7.82
C ALA A 684 13.57 34.37 -7.20
N SER A 685 13.93 33.80 -6.04
CA SER A 685 15.19 34.13 -5.38
C SER A 685 16.42 33.71 -6.21
N VAL A 686 16.29 32.65 -7.02
CA VAL A 686 17.38 32.14 -7.87
C VAL A 686 17.30 32.69 -9.30
N ALA A 687 16.11 32.73 -9.89
CA ALA A 687 15.90 33.18 -11.26
C ALA A 687 16.06 34.70 -11.43
N GLN A 688 15.90 35.46 -10.34
CA GLN A 688 15.87 36.93 -10.32
C GLN A 688 15.00 37.49 -11.47
N PRO A 689 13.72 37.06 -11.56
CA PRO A 689 12.89 37.45 -12.67
C PRO A 689 12.69 38.96 -12.69
N GLY A 690 12.63 39.55 -13.89
CA GLY A 690 12.48 40.99 -14.08
C GLY A 690 11.12 41.52 -13.62
N ALA A 691 10.79 42.74 -14.06
CA ALA A 691 9.60 43.49 -13.61
C ALA A 691 8.24 42.80 -13.87
N TRP A 692 8.20 41.72 -14.67
CA TRP A 692 6.98 40.97 -14.91
C TRP A 692 6.53 40.14 -13.71
N TYR A 693 7.44 39.77 -12.81
CA TYR A 693 7.16 38.81 -11.74
C TYR A 693 6.27 39.40 -10.64
N THR A 694 5.16 38.71 -10.39
CA THR A 694 4.43 38.75 -9.12
C THR A 694 4.14 37.32 -8.68
N PRO A 695 3.96 37.03 -7.38
CA PRO A 695 3.56 35.70 -6.91
C PRO A 695 2.32 35.16 -7.63
N GLU A 696 1.34 36.01 -7.90
CA GLU A 696 0.10 35.66 -8.62
C GLU A 696 0.41 35.20 -10.04
N ARG A 697 1.23 35.97 -10.77
CA ARG A 697 1.62 35.64 -12.14
C ARG A 697 2.43 34.35 -12.21
N ALA A 698 3.28 34.08 -11.21
CA ALA A 698 4.01 32.82 -11.09
C ALA A 698 3.06 31.64 -10.85
N ARG A 699 2.05 31.78 -9.98
CA ARG A 699 1.02 30.75 -9.79
C ARG A 699 0.28 30.45 -11.09
N ASP A 700 -0.08 31.48 -11.85
CA ASP A 700 -0.80 31.32 -13.12
C ASP A 700 0.07 30.62 -14.16
N ILE A 701 1.36 30.97 -14.26
CA ILE A 701 2.32 30.25 -15.10
C ILE A 701 2.41 28.79 -14.68
N PHE A 702 2.50 28.50 -13.37
CA PHE A 702 2.60 27.12 -12.89
C PHE A 702 1.33 26.31 -13.12
N ARG A 703 0.16 26.94 -13.05
CA ARG A 703 -1.14 26.32 -13.40
C ARG A 703 -1.26 26.03 -14.89
N ALA A 704 -0.72 26.91 -15.73
CA ALA A 704 -0.74 26.77 -17.18
C ALA A 704 0.34 25.80 -17.72
N GLU A 705 1.39 25.50 -16.94
CA GLU A 705 2.50 24.65 -17.36
C GLU A 705 2.13 23.15 -17.30
N PRO A 706 2.05 22.45 -18.46
CA PRO A 706 1.63 21.04 -18.51
C PRO A 706 2.61 20.07 -17.83
N ARG A 707 3.88 20.47 -17.63
CA ARG A 707 4.86 19.66 -16.89
C ARG A 707 4.59 19.63 -15.39
N PHE A 708 3.66 20.45 -14.88
CA PHE A 708 3.33 20.50 -13.46
C PHE A 708 2.01 19.81 -13.18
N LYS A 709 2.05 18.87 -12.23
CA LYS A 709 0.87 18.23 -11.66
C LYS A 709 0.47 18.99 -10.40
N HIS A 710 -0.77 19.46 -10.36
CA HIS A 710 -1.35 20.13 -9.20
C HIS A 710 -2.10 19.11 -8.34
N VAL A 711 -1.83 19.14 -7.04
CA VAL A 711 -2.46 18.24 -6.06
C VAL A 711 -3.24 19.07 -5.03
N ARG A 712 -4.27 18.46 -4.41
CA ARG A 712 -5.11 19.09 -3.38
C ARG A 712 -4.23 19.82 -2.35
N GLY A 713 -4.59 21.08 -2.05
CA GLY A 713 -3.86 21.93 -1.11
C GLY A 713 -2.81 22.86 -1.73
N ASN A 714 -2.95 23.24 -3.01
CA ASN A 714 -2.01 24.13 -3.73
C ASN A 714 -0.58 23.59 -3.78
N VAL A 715 -0.42 22.28 -3.97
CA VAL A 715 0.90 21.64 -4.08
C VAL A 715 1.20 21.34 -5.54
N VAL A 716 2.41 21.67 -5.98
CA VAL A 716 2.91 21.44 -7.33
C VAL A 716 3.98 20.35 -7.30
N THR A 717 3.95 19.44 -8.27
CA THR A 717 4.93 18.35 -8.43
C THR A 717 5.16 18.03 -9.91
N LEU A 718 6.21 17.26 -10.22
CA LEU A 718 6.43 16.72 -11.57
C LEU A 718 5.64 15.41 -11.75
N PRO A 719 5.23 15.07 -12.99
CA PRO A 719 4.71 13.74 -13.34
C PRO A 719 5.67 12.64 -12.87
N GLY A 720 5.13 11.58 -12.26
CA GLY A 720 5.91 10.45 -11.72
C GLY A 720 6.12 10.47 -10.20
N VAL A 721 5.77 11.57 -9.50
CA VAL A 721 5.74 11.58 -8.03
C VAL A 721 4.40 11.02 -7.53
N GLU A 722 4.41 9.79 -7.00
CA GLU A 722 3.20 9.06 -6.59
C GLU A 722 2.49 9.67 -5.37
N HIS A 723 3.24 10.20 -4.39
CA HIS A 723 2.70 10.64 -3.09
C HIS A 723 3.22 12.01 -2.61
N PRO A 724 2.91 13.11 -3.33
CA PRO A 724 3.47 14.44 -3.06
C PRO A 724 3.10 15.02 -1.67
N LEU A 725 1.93 14.69 -1.13
CA LEU A 725 1.54 15.13 0.23
C LEU A 725 2.31 14.41 1.35
N ILE A 726 2.70 13.16 1.12
CA ILE A 726 3.55 12.40 2.07
C ILE A 726 4.95 13.02 2.09
N VAL A 727 5.49 13.36 0.91
CA VAL A 727 6.79 14.05 0.78
C VAL A 727 6.80 15.35 1.61
N LEU A 728 5.75 16.18 1.50
CA LEU A 728 5.65 17.41 2.28
C LEU A 728 5.50 17.17 3.78
N LYS A 729 4.67 16.19 4.20
CA LYS A 729 4.48 15.86 5.62
C LYS A 729 5.78 15.37 6.27
N GLU A 730 6.55 14.56 5.55
CA GLU A 730 7.86 14.11 6.01
C GLU A 730 8.87 15.26 6.09
N LYS A 731 8.89 16.16 5.11
CA LYS A 731 9.76 17.35 5.12
C LYS A 731 9.45 18.28 6.30
N ALA A 732 8.16 18.56 6.54
CA ALA A 732 7.71 19.38 7.66
C ALA A 732 8.07 18.79 9.03
N ALA A 733 8.00 17.46 9.17
CA ALA A 733 8.40 16.77 10.40
C ALA A 733 9.91 16.88 10.69
N ARG A 734 10.74 17.02 9.66
CA ARG A 734 12.21 16.94 9.76
C ARG A 734 12.92 18.29 9.89
N ARG A 735 12.24 19.42 9.65
CA ARG A 735 12.81 20.79 9.74
C ARG A 735 14.14 20.98 8.97
N LEU A 736 14.31 20.29 7.83
CA LEU A 736 15.52 20.45 7.01
C LEU A 736 15.50 21.82 6.32
N PRO A 737 16.56 22.64 6.44
CA PRO A 737 16.64 23.90 5.71
C PRO A 737 16.74 23.62 4.20
N PRO A 738 16.11 24.42 3.34
CA PRO A 738 16.28 24.29 1.89
C PRO A 738 17.74 24.55 1.53
N ARG A 739 18.32 23.65 0.73
CA ARG A 739 19.69 23.80 0.26
C ARG A 739 19.76 24.93 -0.76
N ALA A 740 20.84 25.71 -0.74
CA ALA A 740 21.07 26.71 -1.77
C ALA A 740 21.57 26.03 -3.05
N PHE A 741 20.89 26.27 -4.17
CA PHE A 741 21.30 25.83 -5.50
C PHE A 741 21.54 27.06 -6.37
N THR A 742 22.49 26.97 -7.31
CA THR A 742 22.66 28.03 -8.31
C THR A 742 21.62 27.90 -9.43
N ALA A 743 21.41 28.98 -10.20
CA ALA A 743 20.50 28.96 -11.34
C ALA A 743 20.94 27.91 -12.38
N GLU A 744 22.23 27.76 -12.61
CA GLU A 744 22.79 26.80 -13.57
C GLU A 744 22.54 25.36 -13.15
N GLU A 745 22.63 25.05 -11.85
CA GLU A 745 22.32 23.73 -11.31
C GLU A 745 20.85 23.38 -11.46
N LEU A 746 19.95 24.33 -11.18
CA LEU A 746 18.51 24.12 -11.32
C LEU A 746 18.07 24.04 -12.78
N LEU A 747 18.66 24.85 -13.67
CA LEU A 747 18.40 24.77 -15.11
C LEU A 747 18.84 23.41 -15.67
N ALA A 748 20.05 22.96 -15.34
CA ALA A 748 20.55 21.66 -15.78
C ALA A 748 19.74 20.48 -15.20
N ALA A 749 19.17 20.64 -13.99
CA ALA A 749 18.25 19.66 -13.42
C ALA A 749 16.90 19.65 -14.16
N GLY A 750 16.33 20.84 -14.42
CA GLY A 750 15.06 20.99 -15.13
C GLY A 750 15.10 20.56 -16.60
N GLU A 751 16.27 20.61 -17.24
CA GLU A 751 16.51 20.05 -18.58
C GLU A 751 16.82 18.55 -18.58
N GLY A 752 17.03 17.96 -17.40
CA GLY A 752 17.52 16.59 -17.27
C GLY A 752 18.93 16.42 -17.85
N THR A 753 19.77 17.47 -17.84
CA THR A 753 21.12 17.50 -18.43
C THR A 753 22.25 17.52 -17.41
N LEU A 754 21.98 17.58 -16.10
CA LEU A 754 22.97 17.79 -15.04
C LEU A 754 24.20 16.86 -15.08
N PRO A 755 25.39 17.35 -15.49
CA PRO A 755 26.55 16.48 -15.70
C PRO A 755 26.92 15.72 -14.42
N LEU A 756 27.29 14.45 -14.56
CA LEU A 756 27.83 13.67 -13.45
C LEU A 756 29.05 14.40 -12.89
N THR A 757 29.17 14.48 -11.57
CA THR A 757 30.45 14.88 -10.96
C THR A 757 31.58 13.98 -11.46
N PRO A 758 32.85 14.44 -11.44
CA PRO A 758 33.97 13.59 -11.82
C PRO A 758 33.99 12.24 -11.09
N ARG A 759 33.55 12.22 -9.82
CA ARG A 759 33.42 11.00 -9.01
C ARG A 759 32.25 10.13 -9.44
N GLU A 760 31.07 10.70 -9.65
CA GLU A 760 29.91 9.97 -10.20
C GLU A 760 30.22 9.36 -11.58
N ALA A 761 30.92 10.09 -12.45
CA ALA A 761 31.37 9.58 -13.74
C ALA A 761 32.40 8.45 -13.60
N GLU A 762 33.24 8.47 -12.57
CA GLU A 762 34.16 7.38 -12.23
C GLU A 762 33.40 6.15 -11.75
N ILE A 763 32.46 6.31 -10.83
CA ILE A 763 31.64 5.20 -10.33
C ILE A 763 30.81 4.58 -11.47
N GLU A 764 30.22 5.40 -12.35
CA GLU A 764 29.51 4.91 -13.53
C GLU A 764 30.44 4.08 -14.44
N ARG A 765 31.68 4.53 -14.68
CA ARG A 765 32.67 3.77 -15.45
C ARG A 765 33.04 2.46 -14.77
N GLU A 766 33.18 2.43 -13.45
CA GLU A 766 33.52 1.22 -12.71
C GLU A 766 32.36 0.21 -12.70
N LEU A 767 31.12 0.62 -12.44
CA LEU A 767 29.95 -0.26 -12.50
C LEU A 767 29.78 -0.89 -13.89
N ASN A 768 30.02 -0.12 -14.94
CA ASN A 768 29.97 -0.58 -16.33
C ASN A 768 31.06 -1.58 -16.73
N LYS A 769 32.08 -1.81 -15.90
CA LYS A 769 33.04 -2.91 -16.13
C LYS A 769 32.45 -4.29 -15.81
N HIS A 770 31.44 -4.31 -14.95
CA HIS A 770 30.84 -5.55 -14.43
C HIS A 770 29.50 -5.84 -15.12
N ALA A 771 28.72 -4.81 -15.48
CA ALA A 771 27.44 -4.99 -16.16
C ALA A 771 27.56 -5.45 -17.63
N PRO A 772 26.68 -6.36 -18.10
CA PRO A 772 26.64 -6.80 -19.50
C PRO A 772 26.11 -5.70 -20.44
N ASP A 773 25.30 -4.77 -19.91
CA ASP A 773 24.78 -3.59 -20.59
C ASP A 773 25.24 -2.31 -19.90
N LYS A 774 25.32 -1.20 -20.65
CA LYS A 774 25.70 0.10 -20.08
C LYS A 774 24.63 0.57 -19.08
N LEU A 775 25.01 0.59 -17.80
CA LEU A 775 24.30 1.24 -16.72
C LEU A 775 24.55 2.75 -16.77
N HIS A 776 23.46 3.51 -16.70
CA HIS A 776 23.49 4.96 -16.53
C HIS A 776 23.23 5.30 -15.07
N LEU A 777 24.17 5.99 -14.44
CA LEU A 777 24.13 6.29 -13.00
C LEU A 777 22.90 7.10 -12.60
N ARG A 778 22.38 7.94 -13.51
CA ARG A 778 21.12 8.68 -13.27
C ARG A 778 19.91 7.77 -13.17
N SER A 779 19.88 6.66 -13.92
CA SER A 779 18.80 5.67 -13.84
C SER A 779 18.86 4.93 -12.50
N ILE A 780 20.08 4.64 -12.03
CA ILE A 780 20.34 4.06 -10.71
C ILE A 780 19.88 5.01 -9.60
N GLN A 781 20.26 6.28 -9.67
CA GLN A 781 19.82 7.31 -8.72
C GLN A 781 18.30 7.50 -8.73
N GLY A 782 17.65 7.44 -9.89
CA GLY A 782 16.19 7.47 -10.01
C GLY A 782 15.51 6.24 -9.38
N ALA A 783 16.07 5.05 -9.58
CA ALA A 783 15.58 3.82 -8.94
C ALA A 783 15.73 3.88 -7.42
N PHE A 784 16.85 4.37 -6.91
CA PHE A 784 17.03 4.61 -5.48
C PHE A 784 16.00 5.61 -4.93
N ARG A 785 15.67 6.69 -5.67
CA ARG A 785 14.69 7.71 -5.24
C ARG A 785 13.27 7.17 -5.05
N ASN A 786 12.91 6.19 -5.87
CA ASN A 786 11.55 5.65 -5.92
C ASN A 786 11.38 4.39 -5.07
N ALA A 787 12.45 3.83 -4.51
CA ALA A 787 12.38 2.60 -3.77
C ALA A 787 11.94 2.79 -2.31
N ASP A 788 11.06 1.90 -1.88
CA ASP A 788 10.60 1.71 -0.51
C ASP A 788 11.70 1.14 0.40
N MET A 789 12.57 0.28 -0.15
CA MET A 789 13.62 -0.43 0.58
C MET A 789 14.96 -0.44 -0.21
N PRO A 790 16.08 0.04 0.36
CA PRO A 790 17.39 0.09 -0.32
C PRO A 790 17.90 -1.29 -0.75
N THR A 791 17.60 -2.31 0.05
CA THR A 791 17.97 -3.71 -0.20
C THR A 791 17.41 -4.21 -1.54
N LYS A 792 16.16 -3.89 -1.89
CA LYS A 792 15.54 -4.34 -3.15
C LYS A 792 16.24 -3.75 -4.38
N VAL A 793 16.63 -2.48 -4.32
CA VAL A 793 17.35 -1.82 -5.42
C VAL A 793 18.77 -2.34 -5.52
N LEU A 794 19.45 -2.53 -4.38
CA LEU A 794 20.80 -3.09 -4.34
C LEU A 794 20.82 -4.52 -4.89
N THR A 795 19.86 -5.37 -4.53
CA THR A 795 19.74 -6.72 -5.11
C THR A 795 19.50 -6.67 -6.62
N ALA A 796 18.55 -5.85 -7.08
CA ALA A 796 18.27 -5.73 -8.52
C ALA A 796 19.47 -5.17 -9.32
N LEU A 797 20.25 -4.25 -8.74
CA LEU A 797 21.45 -3.70 -9.37
C LEU A 797 22.62 -4.67 -9.33
N LEU A 798 22.76 -5.47 -8.27
CA LEU A 798 23.75 -6.55 -8.21
C LEU A 798 23.45 -7.64 -9.26
N ASP A 799 22.17 -7.97 -9.45
CA ASP A 799 21.73 -8.90 -10.50
C ASP A 799 22.05 -8.35 -11.91
N LEU A 800 21.92 -7.04 -12.11
CA LEU A 800 22.27 -6.38 -13.37
C LEU A 800 23.79 -6.27 -13.60
N CYS A 801 24.60 -6.24 -12.55
CA CYS A 801 26.05 -6.12 -12.65
C CYS A 801 26.78 -7.47 -12.84
N GLU A 802 26.07 -8.61 -12.83
CA GLU A 802 26.61 -9.97 -12.98
C GLU A 802 28.03 -10.18 -12.39
N PRO A 803 28.26 -9.86 -11.09
CA PRO A 803 29.60 -9.94 -10.50
C PRO A 803 30.11 -11.39 -10.53
N ARG A 804 31.40 -11.57 -10.88
CA ARG A 804 31.96 -12.89 -11.19
C ARG A 804 32.32 -13.70 -9.96
N ASP A 805 32.65 -13.01 -8.88
CA ASP A 805 33.03 -13.59 -7.60
C ASP A 805 32.63 -12.67 -6.43
N ILE A 806 32.88 -13.14 -5.20
CA ILE A 806 32.53 -12.44 -3.97
C ILE A 806 33.30 -11.11 -3.83
N ALA A 807 34.50 -11.00 -4.38
CA ALA A 807 35.27 -9.75 -4.34
C ALA A 807 34.65 -8.69 -5.27
N ASP A 808 34.19 -9.11 -6.45
CA ASP A 808 33.41 -8.27 -7.37
C ASP A 808 32.07 -7.83 -6.75
N VAL A 809 31.35 -8.74 -6.07
CA VAL A 809 30.12 -8.39 -5.33
C VAL A 809 30.39 -7.31 -4.29
N ASN A 810 31.43 -7.46 -3.47
CA ASN A 810 31.78 -6.50 -2.43
C ASN A 810 32.20 -5.14 -3.03
N ARG A 811 32.90 -5.14 -4.17
CA ARG A 811 33.33 -3.92 -4.85
C ARG A 811 32.15 -3.18 -5.48
N VAL A 812 31.27 -3.87 -6.20
CA VAL A 812 30.04 -3.29 -6.76
C VAL A 812 29.14 -2.80 -5.62
N GLY A 813 28.98 -3.58 -4.56
CA GLY A 813 28.25 -3.18 -3.35
C GLY A 813 28.82 -1.92 -2.72
N SER A 814 30.15 -1.81 -2.57
CA SER A 814 30.80 -0.62 -2.04
C SER A 814 30.59 0.61 -2.92
N LEU A 815 30.63 0.47 -4.25
CA LEU A 815 30.38 1.59 -5.18
C LEU A 815 28.92 2.03 -5.16
N LEU A 816 27.98 1.08 -5.08
CA LEU A 816 26.56 1.39 -4.93
C LEU A 816 26.25 2.03 -3.58
N MET A 817 26.92 1.60 -2.51
CA MET A 817 26.84 2.23 -1.20
C MET A 817 27.51 3.61 -1.17
N GLU A 818 28.62 3.79 -1.89
CA GLU A 818 29.24 5.09 -2.07
C GLU A 818 28.30 6.02 -2.81
N ILE A 819 27.66 5.59 -3.91
CA ILE A 819 26.59 6.37 -4.55
C ILE A 819 25.51 6.67 -3.52
N TRP A 820 24.95 5.67 -2.83
CA TRP A 820 23.90 5.89 -1.85
C TRP A 820 24.27 6.94 -0.79
N ASN A 821 25.52 6.92 -0.30
CA ASN A 821 26.04 7.82 0.73
C ASN A 821 26.48 9.20 0.19
N ASP A 822 27.02 9.25 -1.03
CA ASP A 822 27.50 10.42 -1.79
C ASP A 822 26.44 10.95 -2.78
N THR A 823 25.20 10.49 -2.64
CA THR A 823 24.01 11.17 -3.13
C THR A 823 23.48 12.26 -2.16
N PRO A 824 24.28 13.10 -1.44
CA PRO A 824 23.75 14.34 -0.88
C PRO A 824 23.22 15.27 -1.95
N ARG A 825 23.67 15.17 -3.23
CA ARG A 825 23.09 15.97 -4.33
C ARG A 825 21.62 15.67 -4.58
N TYR A 826 21.15 14.46 -4.26
CA TYR A 826 19.75 14.07 -4.45
C TYR A 826 19.35 13.26 -3.22
N GLU A 827 19.06 13.94 -2.10
CA GLU A 827 18.61 13.27 -0.89
C GLU A 827 17.48 12.29 -1.22
N LEU A 828 17.84 11.02 -1.15
CA LEU A 828 16.95 9.89 -1.31
C LEU A 828 15.98 9.91 -0.14
N ARG A 829 14.84 10.59 -0.32
CA ARG A 829 13.74 10.72 0.66
C ARG A 829 14.24 10.85 2.11
N GLY A 830 14.96 11.94 2.41
CA GLY A 830 15.14 12.50 3.75
C GLY A 830 15.55 11.54 4.87
N ARG A 831 16.58 10.71 4.67
CA ARG A 831 17.24 9.98 5.77
C ARG A 831 18.45 10.76 6.28
N THR A 832 18.60 10.83 7.59
CA THR A 832 19.78 11.42 8.25
C THR A 832 21.02 10.53 8.07
N PRO A 833 22.24 11.08 8.15
CA PRO A 833 23.48 10.28 8.15
C PRO A 833 23.49 9.17 9.22
N ALA A 834 22.77 9.36 10.34
CA ALA A 834 22.61 8.37 11.40
C ALA A 834 21.68 7.20 11.00
N GLU A 835 20.59 7.48 10.27
CA GLU A 835 19.70 6.44 9.74
C GLU A 835 20.39 5.64 8.64
N VAL A 836 21.17 6.31 7.78
CA VAL A 836 22.02 5.65 6.79
C VAL A 836 23.09 4.77 7.48
N ALA A 837 23.68 5.25 8.58
CA ALA A 837 24.60 4.45 9.39
C ALA A 837 23.92 3.25 10.09
N SER A 838 22.65 3.39 10.50
CA SER A 838 21.87 2.33 11.18
C SER A 838 21.44 1.18 10.26
N LEU A 839 21.46 1.39 8.94
CA LEU A 839 21.15 0.37 7.95
C LEU A 839 22.37 -0.49 7.57
N ARG A 840 23.58 -0.06 7.92
CA ARG A 840 24.84 -0.77 7.66
C ARG A 840 24.92 -2.21 8.19
N PRO A 841 24.27 -2.61 9.31
CA PRO A 841 24.36 -3.98 9.80
C PRO A 841 23.42 -4.96 9.07
N ASN A 842 22.39 -4.46 8.38
CA ASN A 842 21.36 -5.27 7.71
C ASN A 842 21.54 -5.36 6.18
N LEU A 843 22.52 -4.61 5.64
CA LEU A 843 22.96 -4.55 4.25
C LEU A 843 24.33 -5.23 4.13
#